data_AF-D5H2K8-F1
#
_entry.id   AF-D5H2K8-F1
#
_cell.length_a   1.000
_cell.length_b   1.000
_cell.length_c   1.000
_cell.angle_alpha   90.00
_cell.angle_beta   90.00
_cell.angle_gamma   90.00
#
_symmetry.space_group_name_H-M   'P 1'
#
loop_
_entity.id
_entity.type
_entity.pdbx_description
1 polymer ?
#
loop_
_entity_poly.entity_id
_entity_poly.type
_entity_poly.pdbx_seq_one_letter_code
_entity_poly.pdbx_strand_id
1 'polypeptide(L)'
;MSNKIKVASASAAVLASLILVNANLTNEVKADTKPANTSSKAQTPEEAAKANIASVQKEVDSEQANTDKAKAALDQAKKDAEKPDADYKAQNDKVDSLAKTAEQKSNSLTAAQEQVKKAQDLANDADNPELVKAANDDVSELEAKTEQASQAKEAADTAASQKSKEVESLNDKVQTATNDVKDKTAAKQQADQKVAAAQEAVNGTGITDAKNAVDTYQKNVNKLTENIKHNEGVLADNQKKLETNKADLKDINSKLAEAKTASETAKTQLDKDQATLEQKKQALQNSKQSISNAADFFKALSEDTSLTKEQREDAQKAYSIVMNESTFKGFYNQDVKLPWYHPAEQLGREGDATSLANMQKALSDLDDLVKIRKEYGLKLPNVSLTATAIAMMSSDYLLTHNFGHPSQHPQNGPFWSTEENIAYNTKQMPKYMEEKNIIDKAIAQNPELKKYDFLDGKLTQEKWYEASEYFANKGVEHYLSLTNPAQDSIGVANAGVYSSMDILQARYNNSIDYAHLYPSFSIEQYKNLVNSYAQKSISSNPGQSSQLQAEVEEAQAAVDQATKDYNQKLQTVKSLQAQADSFTQAVQDTQKAIDQTNSQLTQDQKDLNEQQNKLAQATQKYNDLTASQDQKVQNYNDAVASQKLAQDQLNQAQEALSQAKNDLAQAKEKLAELQIDANEKAQALQNKQQELTQAKQHVEDLKNAKAALANAQEAEKEAQQAYNAAEQNLNDAKKVLNGDLKTNKDNADAKVAAAQKAYDEANAKLTEAKAKLVQAQQKLQDILNANTAYDFIVSDQTETKPADKPADVKTTEVTQPTEVNTPSEVRLTHNAFVYNRQGKLVRKGLHIKLIKRGKSIKNAKIVTIKGKKYYQIGKNQFIKVANTKLTTHAVHLKARIKGNKKTKAYNHVGKFNKHYASPSHTYTFNEKAKIHGKTYYKIANTNNWIPAKKIALKK
;
A
#
# COMPACT_ATOMS: atom_id res chain seq x y z
N MET A 1 88.85 111.58 -55.64
CA MET A 1 89.97 111.68 -56.61
C MET A 1 89.48 110.98 -57.88
N SER A 2 89.27 111.68 -59.00
CA SER A 2 90.28 111.94 -60.08
C SER A 2 90.53 110.70 -60.94
N ASN A 3 90.44 110.64 -62.29
CA ASN A 3 90.20 111.58 -63.42
C ASN A 3 89.71 110.74 -64.65
N LYS A 4 89.23 111.22 -65.82
CA LYS A 4 88.45 112.39 -66.33
C LYS A 4 87.94 111.98 -67.75
N ILE A 5 86.65 112.02 -68.07
CA ILE A 5 85.91 113.09 -68.79
C ILE A 5 86.44 113.47 -70.19
N LYS A 6 85.60 113.31 -71.24
CA LYS A 6 85.14 114.34 -72.24
C LYS A 6 84.15 113.69 -73.24
N VAL A 7 82.95 114.17 -73.58
CA VAL A 7 82.19 115.46 -73.46
C VAL A 7 82.45 116.51 -74.55
N ALA A 8 81.41 116.76 -75.38
CA ALA A 8 80.97 118.03 -75.98
C ALA A 8 79.71 117.75 -76.86
N SER A 9 78.77 118.66 -77.11
CA SER A 9 78.35 119.93 -76.45
C SER A 9 76.93 120.30 -76.94
N ALA A 10 76.29 121.31 -76.35
CA ALA A 10 74.95 121.77 -76.73
C ALA A 10 74.93 123.28 -77.08
N SER A 11 73.91 123.72 -77.84
CA SER A 11 73.16 125.00 -77.72
C SER A 11 72.88 125.75 -79.04
N ALA A 12 71.69 126.37 -79.06
CA ALA A 12 71.30 127.60 -79.77
C ALA A 12 71.40 127.74 -81.31
N ALA A 13 70.25 127.94 -81.95
CA ALA A 13 69.90 129.22 -82.60
C ALA A 13 68.39 129.29 -82.91
N VAL A 14 67.86 130.52 -83.07
CA VAL A 14 66.48 130.82 -83.51
C VAL A 14 66.56 131.86 -84.62
N LEU A 15 65.72 131.75 -85.66
CA LEU A 15 65.04 132.89 -86.30
C LEU A 15 64.10 132.42 -87.43
N ALA A 16 63.12 133.27 -87.76
CA ALA A 16 62.17 133.10 -88.85
C ALA A 16 62.21 134.35 -89.75
N SER A 17 61.92 134.16 -91.05
CA SER A 17 61.76 135.24 -92.02
C SER A 17 60.65 134.92 -93.02
N LEU A 18 59.67 135.81 -93.15
CA LEU A 18 58.83 135.90 -94.36
C LEU A 18 59.59 136.67 -95.43
N ILE A 19 59.34 136.41 -96.73
CA ILE A 19 59.04 137.45 -97.73
C ILE A 19 58.64 136.85 -99.10
N LEU A 20 57.64 137.48 -99.74
CA LEU A 20 57.14 137.39 -101.13
C LEU A 20 56.91 135.99 -101.77
N VAL A 21 55.74 135.63 -102.32
CA VAL A 21 54.81 136.32 -103.26
C VAL A 21 55.37 136.45 -104.68
N ASN A 22 54.84 135.62 -105.59
CA ASN A 22 54.00 136.14 -106.68
C ASN A 22 53.21 135.03 -107.40
N ALA A 23 51.99 135.38 -107.81
CA ALA A 23 51.31 134.74 -108.93
C ALA A 23 51.05 135.84 -109.96
N ASN A 24 51.32 135.59 -111.25
CA ASN A 24 50.49 136.13 -112.33
C ASN A 24 50.92 135.68 -113.73
N LEU A 25 49.89 135.46 -114.57
CA LEU A 25 49.84 135.71 -116.02
C LEU A 25 50.78 134.87 -116.92
N THR A 26 50.40 134.54 -118.15
CA THR A 26 49.57 135.31 -119.09
C THR A 26 48.23 134.67 -119.51
N ASN A 27 47.21 135.53 -119.65
CA ASN A 27 46.06 135.33 -120.54
C ASN A 27 46.58 135.29 -122.02
N GLU A 28 45.89 134.76 -123.03
CA GLU A 28 44.62 135.25 -123.55
C GLU A 28 43.94 134.30 -124.56
N VAL A 29 42.61 134.37 -124.59
CA VAL A 29 41.73 134.46 -125.76
C VAL A 29 42.21 133.86 -127.09
N LYS A 30 41.45 132.88 -127.60
CA LYS A 30 40.87 133.02 -128.94
C LYS A 30 39.36 132.81 -128.91
N ALA A 31 38.66 133.58 -129.74
CA ALA A 31 37.24 133.80 -129.63
C ALA A 31 36.38 132.65 -130.17
N ASP A 32 35.21 132.51 -129.55
CA ASP A 32 33.88 132.38 -130.17
C ASP A 32 33.79 131.76 -131.58
N THR A 33 32.96 130.72 -131.70
CA THR A 33 31.91 130.73 -132.74
C THR A 33 30.76 129.80 -132.38
N LYS A 34 29.62 130.37 -132.00
CA LYS A 34 28.31 129.80 -132.36
C LYS A 34 28.06 130.11 -133.85
N PRO A 35 27.53 129.18 -134.66
CA PRO A 35 26.07 129.04 -134.81
C PRO A 35 25.59 127.60 -134.52
N ALA A 36 24.41 127.30 -134.00
CA ALA A 36 23.07 127.80 -134.32
C ALA A 36 22.61 127.48 -135.76
N ASN A 37 21.80 126.42 -135.94
CA ASN A 37 20.78 126.46 -136.99
C ASN A 37 19.59 125.54 -136.70
N THR A 38 18.44 126.13 -136.40
CA THR A 38 17.12 125.50 -136.56
C THR A 38 16.52 126.01 -137.87
N SER A 39 16.47 125.18 -138.92
CA SER A 39 15.68 125.48 -140.13
C SER A 39 15.17 124.23 -140.89
N SER A 40 14.77 123.20 -140.16
CA SER A 40 13.60 122.38 -140.54
C SER A 40 12.52 122.52 -139.47
N LYS A 41 11.24 122.40 -139.86
CA LYS A 41 10.11 122.88 -139.03
C LYS A 41 9.83 121.97 -137.82
N ALA A 42 9.60 122.62 -136.69
CA ALA A 42 8.80 122.19 -135.53
C ALA A 42 8.74 120.68 -135.20
N GLN A 43 9.43 120.28 -134.13
CA GLN A 43 9.16 119.06 -133.37
C GLN A 43 8.78 119.42 -131.92
N THR A 44 8.17 118.47 -131.21
CA THR A 44 7.41 118.70 -129.98
C THR A 44 8.27 118.56 -128.70
N PRO A 45 7.84 119.13 -127.55
CA PRO A 45 8.59 119.04 -126.29
C PRO A 45 8.88 117.61 -125.81
N GLU A 46 8.01 116.65 -126.15
CA GLU A 46 8.13 115.25 -125.77
C GLU A 46 9.36 114.56 -126.41
N GLU A 47 9.67 114.91 -127.67
CA GLU A 47 10.74 114.30 -128.45
C GLU A 47 12.13 114.70 -127.90
N ALA A 48 12.28 115.95 -127.46
CA ALA A 48 13.50 116.44 -126.81
C ALA A 48 13.76 115.76 -125.46
N ALA A 49 12.71 115.51 -124.67
CA ALA A 49 12.84 114.88 -123.36
C ALA A 49 13.26 113.40 -123.46
N LYS A 50 12.75 112.65 -124.46
CA LYS A 50 13.16 111.26 -124.74
C LYS A 50 14.65 111.13 -125.08
N ALA A 51 15.19 112.05 -125.86
CA ALA A 51 16.62 112.06 -126.20
C ALA A 51 17.53 112.24 -124.97
N ASN A 52 17.11 113.05 -123.99
CA ASN A 52 17.86 113.27 -122.76
C ASN A 52 17.94 112.00 -121.89
N ILE A 53 16.84 111.25 -121.76
CA ILE A 53 16.80 109.98 -121.01
C ILE A 53 17.81 108.97 -121.58
N ALA A 54 17.89 108.85 -122.91
CA ALA A 54 18.85 107.96 -123.57
C ALA A 54 20.32 108.33 -123.30
N SER A 55 20.62 109.62 -123.13
CA SER A 55 21.97 110.07 -122.75
C SER A 55 22.31 109.70 -121.29
N VAL A 56 21.38 109.88 -120.37
CA VAL A 56 21.63 109.63 -118.93
C VAL A 56 21.63 108.14 -118.58
N GLN A 57 20.87 107.29 -119.29
CA GLN A 57 20.97 105.84 -119.14
C GLN A 57 22.40 105.34 -119.40
N LYS A 58 23.07 105.89 -120.42
CA LYS A 58 24.44 105.54 -120.76
C LYS A 58 25.48 105.96 -119.69
N GLU A 59 25.14 106.98 -118.88
CA GLU A 59 25.93 107.37 -117.71
C GLU A 59 25.79 106.35 -116.57
N VAL A 60 24.55 105.86 -116.32
CA VAL A 60 24.26 104.79 -115.35
C VAL A 60 25.00 103.50 -115.68
N ASP A 61 24.95 103.07 -116.94
CA ASP A 61 25.57 101.81 -117.38
C ASP A 61 27.10 101.85 -117.20
N SER A 62 27.72 103.02 -117.40
CA SER A 62 29.15 103.23 -117.21
C SER A 62 29.57 103.16 -115.74
N GLU A 63 28.82 103.80 -114.83
CA GLU A 63 29.15 103.76 -113.39
C GLU A 63 28.83 102.41 -112.72
N GLN A 64 27.94 101.61 -113.32
CA GLN A 64 27.71 100.23 -112.87
C GLN A 64 28.97 99.39 -113.12
N ALA A 65 29.54 99.45 -114.32
CA ALA A 65 30.80 98.77 -114.65
C ALA A 65 31.99 99.24 -113.78
N ASN A 66 32.05 100.52 -113.42
CA ASN A 66 33.05 101.04 -112.48
C ASN A 66 32.89 100.41 -111.08
N THR A 67 31.65 100.31 -110.59
CA THR A 67 31.33 99.75 -109.27
C THR A 67 31.66 98.26 -109.19
N ASP A 68 31.28 97.48 -110.21
CA ASP A 68 31.54 96.04 -110.26
C ASP A 68 33.05 95.74 -110.33
N LYS A 69 33.81 96.58 -111.06
CA LYS A 69 35.28 96.51 -111.11
C LYS A 69 35.93 96.83 -109.76
N ALA A 70 35.40 97.81 -109.03
CA ALA A 70 35.89 98.14 -107.68
C ALA A 70 35.55 97.03 -106.67
N LYS A 71 34.38 96.37 -106.81
CA LYS A 71 34.00 95.21 -106.00
C LYS A 71 34.99 94.05 -106.16
N ALA A 72 35.39 93.74 -107.38
CA ALA A 72 36.37 92.70 -107.67
C ALA A 72 37.76 93.02 -107.07
N ALA A 73 38.19 94.29 -107.11
CA ALA A 73 39.44 94.73 -106.49
C ALA A 73 39.42 94.60 -104.95
N LEU A 74 38.29 94.92 -104.32
CA LEU A 74 38.05 94.73 -102.89
C LEU A 74 38.11 93.26 -102.47
N ASP A 75 37.46 92.38 -103.21
CA ASP A 75 37.42 90.95 -102.89
C ASP A 75 38.80 90.30 -103.08
N GLN A 76 39.58 90.72 -104.09
CA GLN A 76 40.98 90.30 -104.25
C GLN A 76 41.86 90.83 -103.11
N ALA A 77 41.72 92.10 -102.70
CA ALA A 77 42.50 92.65 -101.59
C ALA A 77 42.23 91.91 -100.27
N LYS A 78 40.99 91.50 -100.01
CA LYS A 78 40.61 90.66 -98.85
C LYS A 78 41.27 89.28 -98.92
N LYS A 79 41.33 88.66 -100.09
CA LYS A 79 42.01 87.38 -100.31
C LYS A 79 43.53 87.47 -100.13
N ASP A 80 44.15 88.56 -100.58
CA ASP A 80 45.59 88.79 -100.41
C ASP A 80 46.01 88.94 -98.92
N ALA A 81 45.07 89.31 -98.04
CA ALA A 81 45.29 89.44 -96.59
C ALA A 81 45.20 88.13 -95.80
N GLU A 82 44.62 87.06 -96.35
CA GLU A 82 44.43 85.77 -95.65
C GLU A 82 45.77 85.16 -95.17
N LYS A 83 46.83 85.29 -95.97
CA LYS A 83 48.14 84.68 -95.65
C LYS A 83 48.90 85.46 -94.56
N PRO A 84 49.09 86.80 -94.62
CA PRO A 84 49.68 87.56 -93.51
C PRO A 84 49.01 87.32 -92.16
N ASP A 85 47.67 87.22 -92.12
CA ASP A 85 46.91 86.93 -90.90
C ASP A 85 47.22 85.54 -90.33
N ALA A 86 47.24 84.52 -91.20
CA ALA A 86 47.57 83.14 -90.80
C ALA A 86 49.01 83.01 -90.30
N ASP A 87 49.98 83.62 -91.00
CA ASP A 87 51.40 83.61 -90.61
C ASP A 87 51.62 84.29 -89.25
N TYR A 88 51.01 85.47 -89.04
CA TYR A 88 51.10 86.21 -87.78
C TYR A 88 50.50 85.41 -86.61
N LYS A 89 49.29 84.84 -86.80
CA LYS A 89 48.64 84.06 -85.75
C LYS A 89 49.45 82.82 -85.36
N ALA A 90 49.98 82.07 -86.33
CA ALA A 90 50.77 80.87 -86.06
C ALA A 90 52.04 81.17 -85.25
N GLN A 91 52.70 82.30 -85.51
CA GLN A 91 53.84 82.74 -84.72
C GLN A 91 53.45 83.24 -83.32
N ASN A 92 52.27 83.84 -83.15
CA ASN A 92 51.77 84.21 -81.81
C ASN A 92 51.49 82.98 -80.94
N ASP A 93 50.79 81.98 -81.48
CA ASP A 93 50.50 80.73 -80.76
C ASP A 93 51.81 80.03 -80.30
N LYS A 94 52.89 80.16 -81.06
CA LYS A 94 54.23 79.67 -80.72
C LYS A 94 54.88 80.46 -79.57
N VAL A 95 54.71 81.77 -79.50
CA VAL A 95 55.17 82.62 -78.39
C VAL A 95 54.50 82.20 -77.07
N ASP A 96 53.19 81.98 -77.09
CA ASP A 96 52.42 81.55 -75.89
C ASP A 96 52.83 80.16 -75.38
N SER A 97 53.29 79.27 -76.27
CA SER A 97 53.82 77.95 -75.89
C SER A 97 55.20 78.06 -75.24
N LEU A 98 56.08 78.90 -75.79
CA LEU A 98 57.42 79.12 -75.26
C LEU A 98 57.40 79.84 -73.91
N ALA A 99 56.42 80.73 -73.67
CA ALA A 99 56.24 81.40 -72.38
C ALA A 99 56.04 80.39 -71.23
N LYS A 100 55.18 79.39 -71.43
CA LYS A 100 54.92 78.32 -70.45
C LYS A 100 56.15 77.43 -70.24
N THR A 101 56.97 77.25 -71.27
CA THR A 101 58.23 76.50 -71.16
C THR A 101 59.25 77.23 -70.28
N ALA A 102 59.38 78.55 -70.43
CA ALA A 102 60.23 79.37 -69.58
C ALA A 102 59.76 79.37 -68.11
N GLU A 103 58.45 79.53 -67.87
CA GLU A 103 57.83 79.45 -66.54
C GLU A 103 58.11 78.11 -65.83
N GLN A 104 57.98 76.97 -66.53
CA GLN A 104 58.28 75.66 -65.96
C GLN A 104 59.76 75.49 -65.58
N LYS A 105 60.68 76.07 -66.36
CA LYS A 105 62.12 76.06 -66.03
C LYS A 105 62.47 76.99 -64.88
N SER A 106 61.78 78.12 -64.74
CA SER A 106 61.93 79.02 -63.59
C SER A 106 61.59 78.32 -62.27
N ASN A 107 60.45 77.63 -62.22
CA ASN A 107 60.05 76.83 -61.05
C ASN A 107 61.03 75.69 -60.73
N SER A 108 61.67 75.09 -61.75
CA SER A 108 62.69 74.05 -61.58
C SER A 108 63.97 74.60 -60.96
N LEU A 109 64.38 75.80 -61.38
CA LEU A 109 65.51 76.55 -60.83
C LEU A 109 65.28 76.92 -59.35
N THR A 110 64.10 77.43 -59.00
CA THR A 110 63.75 77.74 -57.60
C THR A 110 63.80 76.50 -56.71
N ALA A 111 63.35 75.34 -57.21
CA ALA A 111 63.44 74.08 -56.46
C ALA A 111 64.89 73.61 -56.25
N ALA A 112 65.78 73.83 -57.22
CA ALA A 112 67.21 73.55 -57.06
C ALA A 112 67.88 74.50 -56.05
N GLN A 113 67.55 75.80 -56.11
CA GLN A 113 68.01 76.84 -55.16
C GLN A 113 67.63 76.51 -53.72
N GLU A 114 66.43 75.99 -53.49
CA GLU A 114 66.02 75.50 -52.17
C GLU A 114 66.86 74.32 -51.66
N GLN A 115 67.35 73.43 -52.54
CA GLN A 115 68.21 72.31 -52.16
C GLN A 115 69.65 72.76 -51.94
N VAL A 116 70.16 73.69 -52.77
CA VAL A 116 71.44 74.37 -52.52
C VAL A 116 71.44 75.02 -51.15
N LYS A 117 70.37 75.75 -50.79
CA LYS A 117 70.27 76.35 -49.46
C LYS A 117 70.32 75.29 -48.35
N LYS A 118 69.51 74.22 -48.42
CA LYS A 118 69.49 73.16 -47.38
C LYS A 118 70.84 72.45 -47.25
N ALA A 119 71.52 72.19 -48.37
CA ALA A 119 72.85 71.59 -48.38
C ALA A 119 73.93 72.57 -47.92
N GLN A 120 73.77 73.87 -48.15
CA GLN A 120 74.65 74.93 -47.66
C GLN A 120 74.51 75.10 -46.15
N ASP A 121 73.27 75.12 -45.63
CA ASP A 121 73.00 75.16 -44.20
C ASP A 121 73.67 73.95 -43.49
N LEU A 122 73.48 72.72 -44.02
CA LEU A 122 74.15 71.51 -43.51
C LEU A 122 75.68 71.54 -43.66
N ALA A 123 76.21 72.15 -44.72
CA ALA A 123 77.66 72.31 -44.91
C ALA A 123 78.26 73.35 -43.96
N ASN A 124 77.52 74.41 -43.63
CA ASN A 124 77.91 75.39 -42.61
C ASN A 124 77.97 74.72 -41.23
N ASP A 125 76.99 73.86 -40.90
CA ASP A 125 76.99 73.08 -39.67
C ASP A 125 78.16 72.09 -39.62
N ALA A 126 78.51 71.47 -40.75
CA ALA A 126 79.66 70.56 -40.88
C ALA A 126 81.04 71.26 -40.85
N ASP A 127 81.12 72.54 -41.23
CA ASP A 127 82.32 73.37 -41.06
C ASP A 127 82.39 74.05 -39.68
N ASN A 128 81.35 73.94 -38.85
CA ASN A 128 81.36 74.38 -37.46
C ASN A 128 81.83 73.24 -36.52
N PRO A 129 83.05 73.30 -35.96
CA PRO A 129 83.57 72.22 -35.13
C PRO A 129 82.80 72.03 -33.82
N GLU A 130 82.09 73.06 -33.31
CA GLU A 130 81.27 72.93 -32.10
C GLU A 130 79.99 72.13 -32.37
N LEU A 131 79.35 72.32 -33.54
CA LEU A 131 78.16 71.57 -33.93
C LEU A 131 78.50 70.13 -34.33
N VAL A 132 79.61 69.91 -35.05
CA VAL A 132 80.12 68.56 -35.31
C VAL A 132 80.49 67.85 -34.01
N LYS A 133 81.09 68.54 -33.03
CA LYS A 133 81.35 67.94 -31.71
C LYS A 133 80.04 67.61 -31.00
N ALA A 134 79.08 68.53 -30.94
CA ALA A 134 77.78 68.32 -30.30
C ALA A 134 77.05 67.09 -30.89
N ALA A 135 77.02 66.93 -32.21
CA ALA A 135 76.41 65.76 -32.86
C ALA A 135 77.08 64.42 -32.48
N ASN A 136 78.39 64.41 -32.21
CA ASN A 136 79.11 63.21 -31.74
C ASN A 136 78.96 63.00 -30.21
N ASP A 137 78.87 64.07 -29.44
CA ASP A 137 78.53 64.02 -28.00
C ASP A 137 77.11 63.47 -27.81
N ASP A 138 76.13 63.93 -28.60
CA ASP A 138 74.74 63.46 -28.61
C ASP A 138 74.65 61.97 -28.93
N VAL A 139 75.39 61.47 -29.93
CA VAL A 139 75.49 60.03 -30.21
C VAL A 139 76.03 59.28 -28.99
N SER A 140 77.10 59.79 -28.36
CA SER A 140 77.73 59.15 -27.19
C SER A 140 76.79 59.12 -25.98
N GLU A 141 76.03 60.19 -25.74
CA GLU A 141 75.05 60.27 -24.66
C GLU A 141 73.83 59.37 -24.94
N LEU A 142 73.40 59.27 -26.20
CA LEU A 142 72.32 58.37 -26.63
C LEU A 142 72.72 56.89 -26.58
N GLU A 143 74.00 56.54 -26.80
CA GLU A 143 74.50 55.18 -26.55
C GLU A 143 74.41 54.83 -25.06
N ALA A 144 74.90 55.70 -24.17
CA ALA A 144 74.82 55.50 -22.73
C ALA A 144 73.35 55.41 -22.23
N LYS A 145 72.45 56.27 -22.73
CA LYS A 145 71.01 56.22 -22.43
C LYS A 145 70.32 54.97 -22.99
N THR A 146 70.77 54.46 -24.15
CA THR A 146 70.25 53.21 -24.74
C THR A 146 70.66 52.00 -23.92
N GLU A 147 71.92 51.95 -23.44
CA GLU A 147 72.39 50.88 -22.57
C GLU A 147 71.68 50.88 -21.21
N GLN A 148 71.48 52.05 -20.59
CA GLN A 148 70.66 52.18 -19.38
C GLN A 148 69.21 51.71 -19.60
N ALA A 149 68.61 52.00 -20.75
CA ALA A 149 67.28 51.49 -21.11
C ALA A 149 67.26 49.97 -21.34
N SER A 150 68.36 49.39 -21.82
CA SER A 150 68.55 47.95 -21.99
C SER A 150 68.58 47.23 -20.63
N GLN A 151 69.43 47.70 -19.71
CA GLN A 151 69.54 47.18 -18.35
C GLN A 151 68.23 47.32 -17.57
N ALA A 152 67.54 48.45 -17.70
CA ALA A 152 66.23 48.66 -17.08
C ALA A 152 65.15 47.69 -17.60
N LYS A 153 65.21 47.31 -18.90
CA LYS A 153 64.34 46.30 -19.48
C LYS A 153 64.68 44.90 -18.95
N GLU A 154 65.96 44.52 -18.90
CA GLU A 154 66.40 43.21 -18.40
C GLU A 154 66.03 43.00 -16.92
N ALA A 155 66.14 44.05 -16.09
CA ALA A 155 65.67 44.03 -14.72
C ALA A 155 64.14 43.79 -14.61
N ALA A 156 63.35 44.46 -15.45
CA ALA A 156 61.89 44.31 -15.47
C ALA A 156 61.45 42.91 -15.97
N ASP A 157 62.07 42.41 -17.05
CA ASP A 157 61.87 41.03 -17.52
C ASP A 157 62.24 39.99 -16.46
N THR A 158 63.34 40.22 -15.72
CA THR A 158 63.79 39.35 -14.63
C THR A 158 62.78 39.33 -13.48
N ALA A 159 62.27 40.49 -13.07
CA ALA A 159 61.23 40.58 -12.03
C ALA A 159 59.92 39.88 -12.46
N ALA A 160 59.48 40.08 -13.70
CA ALA A 160 58.31 39.38 -14.26
C ALA A 160 58.53 37.85 -14.33
N SER A 161 59.72 37.41 -14.74
CA SER A 161 60.11 35.99 -14.80
C SER A 161 60.13 35.32 -13.42
N GLN A 162 60.70 36.00 -12.40
CA GLN A 162 60.68 35.53 -11.02
C GLN A 162 59.24 35.43 -10.49
N LYS A 163 58.40 36.45 -10.71
CA LYS A 163 56.99 36.43 -10.27
C LYS A 163 56.16 35.37 -11.00
N SER A 164 56.49 35.03 -12.24
CA SER A 164 55.86 33.91 -12.97
C SER A 164 56.13 32.57 -12.30
N LYS A 165 57.37 32.30 -11.85
CA LYS A 165 57.73 31.08 -11.11
C LYS A 165 57.04 31.00 -9.74
N GLU A 166 56.85 32.14 -9.08
CA GLU A 166 56.06 32.21 -7.85
C GLU A 166 54.58 31.86 -8.11
N VAL A 167 54.00 32.38 -9.20
CA VAL A 167 52.63 32.05 -9.64
C VAL A 167 52.48 30.56 -9.97
N GLU A 168 53.48 29.92 -10.57
CA GLU A 168 53.51 28.47 -10.80
C GLU A 168 53.52 27.69 -9.48
N SER A 169 54.43 28.02 -8.55
CA SER A 169 54.49 27.38 -7.23
C SER A 169 53.21 27.56 -6.39
N LEU A 170 52.59 28.75 -6.46
CA LEU A 170 51.29 29.01 -5.81
C LEU A 170 50.15 28.22 -6.46
N ASN A 171 50.22 27.95 -7.78
CA ASN A 171 49.24 27.12 -8.47
C ASN A 171 49.33 25.64 -8.02
N ASP A 172 50.54 25.13 -7.78
CA ASP A 172 50.77 23.79 -7.23
C ASP A 172 50.33 23.68 -5.75
N LYS A 173 50.53 24.74 -4.95
CA LYS A 173 49.96 24.84 -3.60
C LYS A 173 48.43 24.79 -3.62
N VAL A 174 47.77 25.51 -4.54
CA VAL A 174 46.31 25.44 -4.72
C VAL A 174 45.86 24.04 -5.13
N GLN A 175 46.59 23.34 -6.01
CA GLN A 175 46.27 21.96 -6.38
C GLN A 175 46.45 21.00 -5.20
N THR A 176 47.49 21.18 -4.39
CA THR A 176 47.77 20.39 -3.19
C THR A 176 46.65 20.56 -2.14
N ALA A 177 46.28 21.80 -1.82
CA ALA A 177 45.18 22.08 -0.89
C ALA A 177 43.81 21.64 -1.45
N THR A 178 43.63 21.61 -2.78
CA THR A 178 42.41 21.06 -3.40
C THR A 178 42.32 19.55 -3.20
N ASN A 179 43.45 18.84 -3.25
CA ASN A 179 43.50 17.41 -2.98
C ASN A 179 43.25 17.12 -1.49
N ASP A 180 43.87 17.86 -0.56
CA ASP A 180 43.63 17.69 0.87
C ASP A 180 42.15 17.93 1.24
N VAL A 181 41.51 18.99 0.74
CA VAL A 181 40.06 19.22 0.94
C VAL A 181 39.23 18.03 0.46
N LYS A 182 39.56 17.44 -0.69
CA LYS A 182 38.88 16.25 -1.21
C LYS A 182 39.07 15.04 -0.29
N ASP A 183 40.29 14.82 0.20
CA ASP A 183 40.62 13.63 0.99
C ASP A 183 40.09 13.76 2.44
N LYS A 184 40.08 14.97 3.02
CA LYS A 184 39.35 15.28 4.26
C LYS A 184 37.83 15.14 4.08
N THR A 185 37.28 15.49 2.92
CA THR A 185 35.84 15.28 2.62
C THR A 185 35.51 13.79 2.62
N ALA A 186 36.36 12.95 2.01
CA ALA A 186 36.19 11.50 2.03
C ALA A 186 36.34 10.90 3.45
N ALA A 187 37.33 11.37 4.23
CA ALA A 187 37.51 10.96 5.62
C ALA A 187 36.29 11.32 6.50
N LYS A 188 35.71 12.52 6.30
CA LYS A 188 34.48 12.94 6.98
C LYS A 188 33.29 12.07 6.60
N GLN A 189 33.10 11.76 5.31
CA GLN A 189 32.04 10.84 4.87
C GLN A 189 32.18 9.43 5.48
N GLN A 190 33.41 8.90 5.63
CA GLN A 190 33.63 7.63 6.33
C GLN A 190 33.32 7.72 7.83
N ALA A 191 33.61 8.85 8.47
CA ALA A 191 33.26 9.06 9.88
C ALA A 191 31.74 9.20 10.08
N ASP A 192 31.03 9.87 9.16
CA ASP A 192 29.56 9.95 9.14
C ASP A 192 28.92 8.56 9.01
N GLN A 193 29.46 7.70 8.14
CA GLN A 193 29.02 6.30 8.00
C GLN A 193 29.27 5.48 9.27
N LYS A 194 30.40 5.68 9.96
CA LYS A 194 30.69 5.02 11.24
C LYS A 194 29.72 5.44 12.35
N VAL A 195 29.37 6.72 12.45
CA VAL A 195 28.37 7.22 13.41
C VAL A 195 27.00 6.60 13.13
N ALA A 196 26.57 6.55 11.86
CA ALA A 196 25.30 5.93 11.49
C ALA A 196 25.24 4.44 11.87
N ALA A 197 26.27 3.67 11.54
CA ALA A 197 26.34 2.24 11.87
C ALA A 197 26.40 1.97 13.39
N ALA A 198 27.12 2.81 14.15
CA ALA A 198 27.16 2.70 15.61
C ALA A 198 25.81 3.05 16.25
N GLN A 199 25.10 4.07 15.73
CA GLN A 199 23.77 4.46 16.19
C GLN A 199 22.73 3.34 15.96
N GLU A 200 22.80 2.67 14.81
CA GLU A 200 21.94 1.52 14.50
C GLU A 200 22.21 0.35 15.46
N ALA A 201 23.49 0.05 15.74
CA ALA A 201 23.89 -1.01 16.66
C ALA A 201 23.39 -0.79 18.11
N VAL A 202 23.31 0.48 18.56
CA VAL A 202 22.79 0.90 19.88
C VAL A 202 21.26 0.72 19.98
N ASN A 203 20.52 0.88 18.87
CA ASN A 203 19.05 0.88 18.89
C ASN A 203 18.43 -0.53 18.93
N GLY A 204 19.16 -1.57 18.50
CA GLY A 204 18.65 -2.93 18.33
C GLY A 204 19.24 -3.96 19.31
N THR A 205 19.09 -3.78 20.63
CA THR A 205 19.75 -4.65 21.63
C THR A 205 18.87 -5.70 22.31
N GLY A 206 17.53 -5.57 22.27
CA GLY A 206 16.62 -6.54 22.92
C GLY A 206 16.70 -6.57 24.46
N ILE A 207 17.34 -5.58 25.10
CA ILE A 207 17.45 -5.47 26.56
C ILE A 207 16.07 -5.43 27.22
N THR A 208 15.12 -4.69 26.65
CA THR A 208 13.74 -4.59 27.15
C THR A 208 13.07 -5.96 27.21
N ASP A 209 13.23 -6.79 26.17
CA ASP A 209 12.64 -8.13 26.11
C ASP A 209 13.31 -9.08 27.11
N ALA A 210 14.63 -8.97 27.28
CA ALA A 210 15.36 -9.71 28.30
C ALA A 210 14.92 -9.31 29.72
N LYS A 211 14.70 -8.01 29.98
CA LYS A 211 14.19 -7.52 31.27
C LYS A 211 12.78 -8.01 31.55
N ASN A 212 11.89 -7.94 30.56
CA ASN A 212 10.52 -8.46 30.64
C ASN A 212 10.51 -9.97 30.94
N ALA A 213 11.45 -10.74 30.37
CA ALA A 213 11.61 -12.16 30.68
C ALA A 213 12.07 -12.39 32.12
N VAL A 214 13.06 -11.64 32.61
CA VAL A 214 13.50 -11.69 34.03
C VAL A 214 12.33 -11.40 34.97
N ASP A 215 11.59 -10.31 34.74
CA ASP A 215 10.46 -9.93 35.60
C ASP A 215 9.32 -10.96 35.58
N THR A 216 9.07 -11.57 34.41
CA THR A 216 8.09 -12.65 34.25
C THR A 216 8.50 -13.90 35.03
N TYR A 217 9.74 -14.37 34.87
CA TYR A 217 10.20 -15.57 35.57
C TYR A 217 10.34 -15.35 37.08
N GLN A 218 10.77 -14.16 37.52
CA GLN A 218 10.79 -13.81 38.95
C GLN A 218 9.38 -13.84 39.55
N LYS A 219 8.37 -13.31 38.84
CA LYS A 219 6.97 -13.36 39.28
C LYS A 219 6.43 -14.79 39.37
N ASN A 220 6.82 -15.66 38.43
CA ASN A 220 6.45 -17.08 38.47
C ASN A 220 7.11 -17.82 39.65
N VAL A 221 8.41 -17.58 39.88
CA VAL A 221 9.17 -18.13 41.02
C VAL A 221 8.52 -17.73 42.35
N ASN A 222 8.17 -16.45 42.53
CA ASN A 222 7.51 -15.96 43.73
C ASN A 222 6.17 -16.68 43.96
N LYS A 223 5.31 -16.73 42.93
CA LYS A 223 3.99 -17.37 43.03
C LYS A 223 4.08 -18.87 43.32
N LEU A 224 5.04 -19.58 42.71
CA LEU A 224 5.24 -21.02 42.99
C LEU A 224 5.75 -21.24 44.43
N THR A 225 6.60 -20.35 44.94
CA THR A 225 7.05 -20.39 46.34
C THR A 225 5.88 -20.15 47.32
N GLU A 226 4.95 -19.25 46.98
CA GLU A 226 3.72 -19.03 47.76
C GLU A 226 2.76 -20.23 47.70
N ASN A 227 2.57 -20.82 46.50
CA ASN A 227 1.76 -22.04 46.31
C ASN A 227 2.30 -23.22 47.15
N ILE A 228 3.61 -23.49 47.08
CA ILE A 228 4.25 -24.58 47.84
C ILE A 228 3.99 -24.38 49.33
N LYS A 229 4.28 -23.20 49.86
CA LYS A 229 4.07 -22.88 51.28
C LYS A 229 2.60 -23.00 51.72
N HIS A 230 1.66 -22.69 50.84
CA HIS A 230 0.23 -22.93 51.10
C HIS A 230 -0.09 -24.43 51.14
N ASN A 231 0.38 -25.19 50.16
CA ASN A 231 0.13 -26.63 50.03
C ASN A 231 0.83 -27.44 51.15
N GLU A 232 1.98 -27.00 51.66
CA GLU A 232 2.62 -27.54 52.87
C GLU A 232 1.71 -27.39 54.11
N GLY A 233 1.05 -26.23 54.26
CA GLY A 233 0.08 -26.00 55.33
C GLY A 233 -1.16 -26.89 55.21
N VAL A 234 -1.71 -27.02 53.99
CA VAL A 234 -2.85 -27.90 53.70
C VAL A 234 -2.50 -29.38 53.96
N LEU A 235 -1.27 -29.80 53.62
CA LEU A 235 -0.76 -31.14 53.91
C LEU A 235 -0.72 -31.41 55.41
N ALA A 236 -0.16 -30.49 56.21
CA ALA A 236 -0.08 -30.63 57.66
C ALA A 236 -1.46 -30.68 58.33
N ASP A 237 -2.40 -29.83 57.91
CA ASP A 237 -3.78 -29.86 58.40
C ASP A 237 -4.49 -31.17 58.03
N ASN A 238 -4.28 -31.70 56.83
CA ASN A 238 -4.90 -32.96 56.42
C ASN A 238 -4.25 -34.17 57.13
N GLN A 239 -2.94 -34.17 57.37
CA GLN A 239 -2.28 -35.17 58.22
C GLN A 239 -2.84 -35.17 59.65
N LYS A 240 -3.06 -33.98 60.24
CA LYS A 240 -3.69 -33.85 61.57
C LYS A 240 -5.14 -34.34 61.60
N LYS A 241 -5.93 -34.06 60.56
CA LYS A 241 -7.28 -34.64 60.40
C LYS A 241 -7.25 -36.16 60.24
N LEU A 242 -6.30 -36.72 59.51
CA LEU A 242 -6.17 -38.16 59.31
C LEU A 242 -5.95 -38.89 60.65
N GLU A 243 -5.05 -38.40 61.50
CA GLU A 243 -4.81 -38.99 62.82
C GLU A 243 -5.99 -38.80 63.78
N THR A 244 -6.72 -37.68 63.66
CA THR A 244 -7.97 -37.45 64.41
C THR A 244 -9.04 -38.46 63.99
N ASN A 245 -9.33 -38.58 62.68
CA ASN A 245 -10.31 -39.52 62.15
C ASN A 245 -9.96 -40.99 62.46
N LYS A 246 -8.67 -41.36 62.49
CA LYS A 246 -8.19 -42.69 62.93
C LYS A 246 -8.44 -42.92 64.43
N ALA A 247 -8.23 -41.92 65.27
CA ALA A 247 -8.48 -42.02 66.71
C ALA A 247 -9.98 -42.17 67.01
N ASP A 248 -10.82 -41.35 66.38
CA ASP A 248 -12.28 -41.41 66.50
C ASP A 248 -12.82 -42.75 65.96
N LEU A 249 -12.34 -43.22 64.81
CA LEU A 249 -12.67 -44.54 64.27
C LEU A 249 -12.31 -45.68 65.25
N LYS A 250 -11.19 -45.58 65.96
CA LYS A 250 -10.77 -46.57 66.95
C LYS A 250 -11.67 -46.59 68.19
N ASP A 251 -12.03 -45.41 68.71
CA ASP A 251 -12.95 -45.25 69.84
C ASP A 251 -14.37 -45.77 69.50
N ILE A 252 -14.91 -45.37 68.34
CA ILE A 252 -16.22 -45.85 67.87
C ILE A 252 -16.22 -47.37 67.64
N ASN A 253 -15.13 -47.97 67.13
CA ASN A 253 -15.03 -49.42 67.00
C ASN A 253 -14.97 -50.16 68.35
N SER A 254 -14.39 -49.58 69.41
CA SER A 254 -14.46 -50.15 70.76
C SER A 254 -15.90 -50.17 71.26
N LYS A 255 -16.57 -49.01 71.21
CA LYS A 255 -17.98 -48.85 71.61
C LYS A 255 -18.92 -49.76 70.81
N LEU A 256 -18.63 -49.97 69.52
CA LEU A 256 -19.36 -50.87 68.64
C LEU A 256 -19.18 -52.35 69.03
N ALA A 257 -17.98 -52.76 69.46
CA ALA A 257 -17.73 -54.11 69.97
C ALA A 257 -18.47 -54.34 71.30
N GLU A 258 -18.35 -53.40 72.24
CA GLU A 258 -19.07 -53.40 73.52
C GLU A 258 -20.60 -53.47 73.31
N ALA A 259 -21.14 -52.67 72.38
CA ALA A 259 -22.56 -52.69 72.03
C ALA A 259 -23.01 -54.01 71.37
N LYS A 260 -22.16 -54.65 70.56
CA LYS A 260 -22.44 -55.97 69.95
C LYS A 260 -22.54 -57.04 71.05
N THR A 261 -21.56 -57.13 71.95
CA THR A 261 -21.61 -58.06 73.09
C THR A 261 -22.81 -57.79 74.02
N ALA A 262 -23.17 -56.53 74.27
CA ALA A 262 -24.37 -56.19 75.02
C ALA A 262 -25.67 -56.64 74.31
N SER A 263 -25.74 -56.50 72.98
CA SER A 263 -26.88 -56.95 72.18
C SER A 263 -26.98 -58.48 72.09
N GLU A 264 -25.85 -59.19 72.04
CA GLU A 264 -25.78 -60.66 72.08
C GLU A 264 -26.20 -61.20 73.45
N THR A 265 -25.79 -60.52 74.53
CA THR A 265 -26.22 -60.83 75.90
C THR A 265 -27.73 -60.66 76.06
N ALA A 266 -28.29 -59.54 75.58
CA ALA A 266 -29.74 -59.31 75.60
C ALA A 266 -30.52 -60.34 74.74
N LYS A 267 -29.99 -60.73 73.57
CA LYS A 267 -30.57 -61.80 72.75
C LYS A 267 -30.57 -63.15 73.46
N THR A 268 -29.46 -63.49 74.11
CA THR A 268 -29.29 -64.72 74.89
C THR A 268 -30.26 -64.77 76.08
N GLN A 269 -30.61 -63.61 76.66
CA GLN A 269 -31.63 -63.54 77.70
C GLN A 269 -33.04 -63.75 77.14
N LEU A 270 -33.39 -63.03 76.06
CA LEU A 270 -34.66 -63.22 75.35
C LEU A 270 -34.90 -64.69 74.97
N ASP A 271 -33.88 -65.40 74.47
CA ASP A 271 -34.02 -66.81 74.08
C ASP A 271 -34.29 -67.75 75.28
N LYS A 272 -33.76 -67.43 76.48
CA LYS A 272 -34.08 -68.18 77.71
C LYS A 272 -35.50 -67.90 78.20
N ASP A 273 -35.92 -66.64 78.15
CA ASP A 273 -37.25 -66.24 78.61
C ASP A 273 -38.32 -66.83 77.66
N GLN A 274 -38.04 -66.85 76.36
CA GLN A 274 -38.88 -67.49 75.34
C GLN A 274 -39.00 -69.01 75.56
N ALA A 275 -37.89 -69.69 75.90
CA ALA A 275 -37.91 -71.12 76.24
C ALA A 275 -38.66 -71.40 77.55
N THR A 276 -38.55 -70.51 78.54
CA THR A 276 -39.24 -70.61 79.84
C THR A 276 -40.75 -70.48 79.66
N LEU A 277 -41.20 -69.49 78.87
CA LEU A 277 -42.60 -69.32 78.48
C LEU A 277 -43.19 -70.58 77.84
N GLU A 278 -42.46 -71.22 76.93
CA GLU A 278 -42.95 -72.42 76.24
C GLU A 278 -43.07 -73.64 77.18
N GLN A 279 -42.13 -73.81 78.11
CA GLN A 279 -42.25 -74.82 79.18
C GLN A 279 -43.49 -74.61 80.05
N LYS A 280 -43.81 -73.35 80.41
CA LYS A 280 -45.00 -73.02 81.21
C LYS A 280 -46.30 -73.34 80.46
N LYS A 281 -46.40 -73.01 79.16
CA LYS A 281 -47.55 -73.38 78.32
C LYS A 281 -47.75 -74.91 78.26
N GLN A 282 -46.67 -75.66 78.08
CA GLN A 282 -46.75 -77.12 77.98
C GLN A 282 -47.17 -77.77 79.32
N ALA A 283 -46.72 -77.23 80.46
CA ALA A 283 -47.17 -77.65 81.78
C ALA A 283 -48.68 -77.39 81.99
N LEU A 284 -49.18 -76.22 81.57
CA LEU A 284 -50.61 -75.89 81.61
C LEU A 284 -51.44 -76.85 80.74
N GLN A 285 -50.97 -77.21 79.55
CA GLN A 285 -51.67 -78.13 78.64
C GLN A 285 -51.78 -79.54 79.24
N ASN A 286 -50.70 -80.08 79.81
CA ASN A 286 -50.68 -81.41 80.43
C ASN A 286 -51.60 -81.53 81.65
N SER A 287 -51.98 -80.42 82.29
CA SER A 287 -52.88 -80.42 83.48
C SER A 287 -54.34 -80.80 83.18
N LYS A 288 -54.72 -81.02 81.91
CA LYS A 288 -56.13 -81.05 81.45
C LYS A 288 -56.65 -82.40 80.95
N GLN A 289 -55.94 -83.52 81.18
CA GLN A 289 -56.40 -84.87 80.81
C GLN A 289 -56.57 -85.78 82.03
N SER A 290 -57.76 -86.33 82.22
CA SER A 290 -58.04 -87.40 83.19
C SER A 290 -59.32 -88.17 82.83
N ILE A 291 -59.18 -89.48 82.58
CA ILE A 291 -60.20 -90.57 82.63
C ILE A 291 -61.54 -90.33 81.88
N SER A 292 -61.81 -91.11 80.81
CA SER A 292 -63.05 -90.94 80.03
C SER A 292 -63.53 -92.10 79.13
N ASN A 293 -63.00 -93.33 79.24
CA ASN A 293 -63.34 -94.45 78.34
C ASN A 293 -63.89 -95.70 79.06
N ALA A 294 -64.42 -96.65 78.29
CA ALA A 294 -65.02 -97.89 78.80
C ALA A 294 -64.02 -98.83 79.49
N ALA A 295 -62.73 -98.85 79.10
CA ALA A 295 -61.74 -99.65 79.79
C ALA A 295 -61.46 -99.09 81.19
N ASP A 296 -61.32 -97.76 81.34
CA ASP A 296 -61.17 -97.13 82.65
C ASP A 296 -62.38 -97.45 83.56
N PHE A 297 -63.59 -97.47 82.99
CA PHE A 297 -64.83 -97.85 83.68
C PHE A 297 -64.85 -99.32 84.10
N PHE A 298 -64.67 -100.26 83.17
CA PHE A 298 -64.67 -101.69 83.46
C PHE A 298 -63.54 -102.08 84.41
N LYS A 299 -62.37 -101.46 84.29
CA LYS A 299 -61.27 -101.64 85.25
C LYS A 299 -61.65 -101.17 86.64
N ALA A 300 -62.19 -99.96 86.78
CA ALA A 300 -62.61 -99.44 88.07
C ALA A 300 -63.69 -100.32 88.74
N LEU A 301 -64.61 -100.90 87.96
CA LEU A 301 -65.56 -101.90 88.49
C LEU A 301 -64.87 -103.22 88.85
N SER A 302 -63.89 -103.70 88.07
CA SER A 302 -63.13 -104.92 88.39
C SER A 302 -62.29 -104.80 89.67
N GLU A 303 -61.95 -103.58 90.07
CA GLU A 303 -61.21 -103.24 91.29
C GLU A 303 -62.15 -102.82 92.46
N ASP A 304 -63.45 -102.59 92.21
CA ASP A 304 -64.40 -102.13 93.23
C ASP A 304 -64.78 -103.26 94.20
N THR A 305 -64.32 -103.15 95.45
CA THR A 305 -64.54 -104.13 96.51
C THR A 305 -65.98 -104.18 97.04
N SER A 306 -66.84 -103.21 96.71
CA SER A 306 -68.25 -103.21 97.10
C SER A 306 -69.13 -104.14 96.26
N LEU A 307 -68.65 -104.55 95.09
CA LEU A 307 -69.35 -105.49 94.19
C LEU A 307 -69.19 -106.95 94.64
N THR A 308 -69.96 -107.86 94.03
CA THR A 308 -69.71 -109.31 94.21
C THR A 308 -68.44 -109.76 93.49
N LYS A 309 -67.99 -110.99 93.74
CA LYS A 309 -66.83 -111.58 93.04
C LYS A 309 -67.13 -111.76 91.55
N GLU A 310 -68.34 -112.21 91.25
CA GLU A 310 -68.87 -112.50 89.92
C GLU A 310 -69.00 -111.20 89.12
N GLN A 311 -69.51 -110.13 89.73
CA GLN A 311 -69.56 -108.78 89.16
C GLN A 311 -68.17 -108.23 88.81
N ARG A 312 -67.15 -108.43 89.68
CA ARG A 312 -65.75 -108.06 89.39
C ARG A 312 -65.15 -108.90 88.26
N GLU A 313 -65.41 -110.20 88.22
CA GLU A 313 -64.89 -111.07 87.15
C GLU A 313 -65.52 -110.76 85.79
N ASP A 314 -66.81 -110.42 85.75
CA ASP A 314 -67.49 -109.93 84.55
C ASP A 314 -66.95 -108.56 84.10
N ALA A 315 -66.67 -107.65 85.04
CA ALA A 315 -65.98 -106.38 84.76
C ALA A 315 -64.55 -106.58 84.22
N GLN A 316 -63.79 -107.54 84.78
CA GLN A 316 -62.44 -107.84 84.31
C GLN A 316 -62.44 -108.43 82.89
N LYS A 317 -63.41 -109.30 82.57
CA LYS A 317 -63.60 -109.84 81.22
C LYS A 317 -64.01 -108.75 80.23
N ALA A 318 -64.91 -107.86 80.63
CA ALA A 318 -65.29 -106.68 79.84
C ALA A 318 -64.10 -105.76 79.52
N TYR A 319 -63.25 -105.48 80.53
CA TYR A 319 -61.99 -104.75 80.35
C TYR A 319 -61.08 -105.42 79.32
N SER A 320 -60.79 -106.72 79.48
CA SER A 320 -59.95 -107.46 78.53
C SER A 320 -60.51 -107.43 77.10
N ILE A 321 -61.83 -107.50 76.91
CA ILE A 321 -62.46 -107.40 75.58
C ILE A 321 -62.20 -106.02 74.94
N VAL A 322 -62.49 -104.91 75.63
CA VAL A 322 -62.24 -103.56 75.07
C VAL A 322 -60.76 -103.18 75.02
N MET A 323 -59.89 -103.94 75.67
CA MET A 323 -58.43 -103.88 75.52
C MET A 323 -57.88 -104.87 74.48
N ASN A 324 -58.74 -105.63 73.78
CA ASN A 324 -58.38 -106.65 72.78
C ASN A 324 -57.33 -107.67 73.31
N GLU A 325 -57.41 -107.96 74.60
CA GLU A 325 -56.59 -108.95 75.28
C GLU A 325 -57.15 -110.34 74.97
N SER A 326 -56.29 -111.25 74.49
CA SER A 326 -56.67 -112.62 74.10
C SER A 326 -56.87 -113.56 75.29
N THR A 327 -57.49 -113.06 76.36
CA THR A 327 -57.74 -113.73 77.64
C THR A 327 -59.19 -114.21 77.76
N PHE A 328 -60.15 -113.51 77.12
CA PHE A 328 -61.54 -113.96 77.05
C PHE A 328 -61.76 -114.89 75.85
N LYS A 329 -61.84 -116.19 76.14
CA LYS A 329 -62.11 -117.22 75.14
C LYS A 329 -63.55 -117.13 74.61
N GLY A 330 -63.71 -117.38 73.32
CA GLY A 330 -65.01 -117.48 72.67
C GLY A 330 -65.79 -118.73 73.07
N PHE A 331 -67.05 -118.78 72.63
CA PHE A 331 -68.05 -119.76 73.04
C PHE A 331 -67.76 -121.23 72.66
N TYR A 332 -66.76 -121.47 71.81
CA TYR A 332 -66.22 -122.80 71.46
C TYR A 332 -64.80 -123.01 72.01
N ASN A 333 -64.42 -122.31 73.10
CA ASN A 333 -63.11 -122.35 73.76
C ASN A 333 -61.93 -121.82 72.92
N GLN A 334 -62.21 -121.14 71.80
CA GLN A 334 -61.23 -120.53 70.92
C GLN A 334 -60.72 -119.18 71.46
N ASP A 335 -59.44 -118.87 71.27
CA ASP A 335 -58.90 -117.55 71.63
C ASP A 335 -59.37 -116.51 70.62
N VAL A 336 -60.13 -115.50 71.07
CA VAL A 336 -60.61 -114.41 70.22
C VAL A 336 -59.63 -113.24 70.30
N LYS A 337 -59.28 -112.69 69.14
CA LYS A 337 -58.57 -111.43 69.00
C LYS A 337 -59.06 -110.71 67.76
N LEU A 338 -59.46 -109.46 67.91
CA LEU A 338 -60.06 -108.67 66.84
C LEU A 338 -58.95 -108.02 66.01
N PRO A 339 -58.69 -108.44 64.75
CA PRO A 339 -57.56 -107.90 63.99
C PRO A 339 -57.78 -106.46 63.52
N TRP A 340 -59.04 -106.02 63.47
CA TRP A 340 -59.50 -104.69 63.03
C TRP A 340 -59.61 -103.65 64.16
N TYR A 341 -59.36 -104.05 65.42
CA TYR A 341 -59.52 -103.19 66.59
C TYR A 341 -58.20 -102.98 67.33
N HIS A 342 -57.84 -101.72 67.56
CA HIS A 342 -56.57 -101.29 68.13
C HIS A 342 -56.85 -100.31 69.28
N PRO A 343 -56.96 -100.77 70.54
CA PRO A 343 -57.38 -99.93 71.67
C PRO A 343 -56.53 -98.66 71.85
N ALA A 344 -55.21 -98.74 71.70
CA ALA A 344 -54.31 -97.59 71.81
C ALA A 344 -54.56 -96.49 70.77
N GLU A 345 -55.28 -96.81 69.69
CA GLU A 345 -55.77 -95.86 68.72
C GLU A 345 -57.23 -95.51 68.95
N GLN A 346 -58.11 -96.50 69.06
CA GLN A 346 -59.56 -96.37 68.94
C GLN A 346 -60.31 -96.18 70.26
N LEU A 347 -59.80 -96.65 71.40
CA LEU A 347 -60.57 -96.71 72.65
C LEU A 347 -61.00 -95.31 73.14
N GLY A 348 -62.30 -95.07 73.18
CA GLY A 348 -62.92 -93.87 73.75
C GLY A 348 -62.89 -92.62 72.86
N ARG A 349 -62.71 -92.77 71.54
CA ARG A 349 -62.88 -91.68 70.57
C ARG A 349 -64.32 -91.18 70.55
N GLU A 350 -64.49 -89.89 70.25
CA GLU A 350 -65.82 -89.32 70.03
C GLU A 350 -66.51 -90.02 68.85
N GLY A 351 -67.61 -90.72 69.15
CA GLY A 351 -68.42 -91.45 68.16
C GLY A 351 -68.44 -92.97 68.34
N ASP A 352 -67.43 -93.58 68.97
CA ASP A 352 -67.41 -95.04 69.21
C ASP A 352 -68.20 -95.45 70.47
N ALA A 353 -68.57 -96.72 70.55
CA ALA A 353 -69.38 -97.26 71.64
C ALA A 353 -68.64 -97.37 72.98
N THR A 354 -67.30 -97.34 72.98
CA THR A 354 -66.45 -97.35 74.18
C THR A 354 -66.24 -95.96 74.82
N SER A 355 -66.67 -94.88 74.16
CA SER A 355 -66.64 -93.54 74.74
C SER A 355 -67.71 -93.34 75.80
N LEU A 356 -67.37 -92.72 76.94
CA LEU A 356 -68.29 -92.53 78.07
C LEU A 356 -69.59 -91.81 77.67
N ALA A 357 -69.50 -90.85 76.75
CA ALA A 357 -70.66 -90.14 76.22
C ALA A 357 -71.64 -91.06 75.45
N ASN A 358 -71.14 -92.10 74.78
CA ASN A 358 -71.98 -93.08 74.09
C ASN A 358 -72.46 -94.20 75.03
N MET A 359 -71.66 -94.61 76.01
CA MET A 359 -72.11 -95.46 77.11
C MET A 359 -73.34 -94.86 77.82
N GLN A 360 -73.34 -93.54 78.06
CA GLN A 360 -74.49 -92.83 78.62
C GLN A 360 -75.71 -92.79 77.68
N LYS A 361 -75.53 -92.72 76.35
CA LYS A 361 -76.64 -92.81 75.38
C LYS A 361 -77.28 -94.20 75.35
N ALA A 362 -76.46 -95.26 75.39
CA ALA A 362 -76.90 -96.66 75.38
C ALA A 362 -77.80 -97.01 76.60
N LEU A 363 -77.70 -96.28 77.71
CA LEU A 363 -78.62 -96.43 78.85
C LEU A 363 -80.09 -96.18 78.48
N SER A 364 -80.37 -95.41 77.42
CA SER A 364 -81.74 -95.17 76.93
C SER A 364 -82.31 -96.32 76.11
N ASP A 365 -81.46 -97.18 75.52
CA ASP A 365 -81.91 -98.42 74.87
C ASP A 365 -82.34 -99.44 75.92
N LEU A 366 -81.69 -99.48 77.09
CA LEU A 366 -82.13 -100.28 78.24
C LEU A 366 -83.50 -99.83 78.77
N ASP A 367 -83.80 -98.52 78.78
CA ASP A 367 -85.13 -98.02 79.20
C ASP A 367 -86.25 -98.43 78.24
N ASP A 368 -86.00 -98.38 76.93
CA ASP A 368 -86.95 -98.89 75.94
C ASP A 368 -87.15 -100.42 76.08
N LEU A 369 -86.08 -101.19 76.35
CA LEU A 369 -86.21 -102.62 76.64
C LEU A 369 -87.01 -102.89 77.93
N VAL A 370 -86.81 -102.12 78.99
CA VAL A 370 -87.58 -102.23 80.24
C VAL A 370 -89.07 -101.97 80.00
N LYS A 371 -89.39 -101.00 79.13
CA LYS A 371 -90.77 -100.71 78.71
C LYS A 371 -91.37 -101.88 77.95
N ILE A 372 -90.68 -102.39 76.93
CA ILE A 372 -91.11 -103.55 76.12
C ILE A 372 -91.33 -104.78 76.99
N ARG A 373 -90.36 -105.14 77.85
CA ARG A 373 -90.45 -106.32 78.71
C ARG A 373 -91.64 -106.26 79.68
N LYS A 374 -91.98 -105.07 80.18
CA LYS A 374 -93.19 -104.84 81.01
C LYS A 374 -94.49 -105.00 80.21
N GLU A 375 -94.54 -104.51 78.96
CA GLU A 375 -95.72 -104.60 78.08
C GLU A 375 -96.13 -106.06 77.81
N TYR A 376 -95.15 -106.95 77.65
CA TYR A 376 -95.37 -108.39 77.40
C TYR A 376 -95.46 -109.23 78.69
N GLY A 377 -95.43 -108.59 79.88
CA GLY A 377 -95.52 -109.28 81.17
C GLY A 377 -94.32 -110.16 81.52
N LEU A 378 -93.14 -109.85 80.97
CA LEU A 378 -91.92 -110.65 81.05
C LEU A 378 -91.01 -110.20 82.20
N LYS A 379 -90.12 -111.09 82.65
CA LYS A 379 -89.01 -110.70 83.53
C LYS A 379 -88.07 -109.74 82.80
N LEU A 380 -87.47 -108.82 83.56
CA LEU A 380 -86.35 -108.01 83.08
C LEU A 380 -85.07 -108.88 83.09
N PRO A 381 -84.24 -108.83 82.04
CA PRO A 381 -82.91 -109.45 82.06
C PRO A 381 -81.93 -108.64 82.91
N ASN A 382 -80.83 -109.27 83.30
CA ASN A 382 -79.66 -108.64 83.90
C ASN A 382 -78.69 -108.16 82.81
N VAL A 383 -77.94 -107.11 83.10
CA VAL A 383 -76.82 -106.63 82.29
C VAL A 383 -75.55 -107.37 82.70
N SER A 384 -74.88 -107.93 81.70
CA SER A 384 -73.49 -108.41 81.77
C SER A 384 -72.58 -107.35 81.16
N LEU A 385 -71.48 -107.04 81.85
CA LEU A 385 -70.42 -106.19 81.34
C LEU A 385 -69.66 -106.88 80.21
N THR A 386 -69.44 -108.21 80.30
CA THR A 386 -68.88 -109.03 79.20
C THR A 386 -69.73 -108.90 77.95
N ALA A 387 -71.05 -109.09 78.06
CA ALA A 387 -71.98 -108.91 76.94
C ALA A 387 -71.97 -107.47 76.40
N THR A 388 -71.87 -106.49 77.30
CA THR A 388 -71.82 -105.06 76.93
C THR A 388 -70.55 -104.73 76.16
N ALA A 389 -69.41 -105.29 76.56
CA ALA A 389 -68.15 -105.16 75.83
C ALA A 389 -68.17 -105.85 74.47
N ILE A 390 -68.83 -107.02 74.34
CA ILE A 390 -69.07 -107.64 73.02
C ILE A 390 -69.95 -106.70 72.16
N ALA A 391 -71.07 -106.19 72.69
CA ALA A 391 -71.94 -105.27 71.98
C ALA A 391 -71.23 -103.97 71.54
N MET A 392 -70.29 -103.45 72.35
CA MET A 392 -69.42 -102.33 71.95
C MET A 392 -68.60 -102.70 70.72
N MET A 393 -67.92 -103.86 70.74
CA MET A 393 -67.13 -104.34 69.60
C MET A 393 -68.01 -104.63 68.37
N SER A 394 -69.23 -105.16 68.52
CA SER A 394 -70.18 -105.30 67.41
C SER A 394 -70.61 -103.93 66.84
N SER A 395 -70.83 -102.94 67.69
CA SER A 395 -71.20 -101.58 67.27
C SER A 395 -70.05 -100.87 66.54
N ASP A 396 -68.82 -101.02 67.01
CA ASP A 396 -67.62 -100.39 66.46
C ASP A 396 -67.06 -101.14 65.23
N TYR A 397 -67.32 -102.44 65.12
CA TYR A 397 -67.14 -103.20 63.88
C TYR A 397 -67.95 -102.58 62.75
N LEU A 398 -69.22 -102.24 63.01
CA LEU A 398 -70.12 -101.63 62.02
C LEU A 398 -69.70 -100.20 61.62
N LEU A 399 -68.94 -99.47 62.45
CA LEU A 399 -68.33 -98.20 62.04
C LEU A 399 -67.27 -98.37 60.94
N THR A 400 -66.69 -99.58 60.79
CA THR A 400 -65.52 -99.84 59.93
C THR A 400 -65.77 -100.89 58.83
N HIS A 401 -66.92 -101.57 58.86
CA HIS A 401 -67.29 -102.64 57.93
C HIS A 401 -68.72 -102.46 57.40
N ASN A 402 -69.10 -103.26 56.39
CA ASN A 402 -70.46 -103.28 55.87
C ASN A 402 -71.45 -103.77 56.95
N PHE A 403 -72.69 -103.28 56.91
CA PHE A 403 -73.72 -103.65 57.87
C PHE A 403 -74.08 -105.15 57.79
N GLY A 404 -73.75 -105.89 58.85
CA GLY A 404 -73.95 -107.34 58.97
C GLY A 404 -73.33 -107.86 60.26
N HIS A 405 -73.80 -109.02 60.73
CA HIS A 405 -73.33 -109.65 61.97
C HIS A 405 -71.83 -110.00 61.88
N PRO A 406 -70.96 -109.55 62.81
CA PRO A 406 -69.52 -109.79 62.71
C PRO A 406 -69.17 -111.29 62.70
N SER A 407 -69.96 -112.10 63.41
CA SER A 407 -69.85 -113.56 63.46
C SER A 407 -70.11 -114.27 62.11
N GLN A 408 -70.79 -113.61 61.16
CA GLN A 408 -71.03 -114.11 59.80
C GLN A 408 -69.91 -113.74 58.81
N HIS A 409 -68.86 -113.07 59.29
CA HIS A 409 -67.81 -112.48 58.45
C HIS A 409 -66.39 -112.95 58.87
N PRO A 410 -66.12 -114.27 58.83
CA PRO A 410 -64.86 -114.86 59.33
C PRO A 410 -63.61 -114.38 58.57
N GLN A 411 -63.76 -113.81 57.37
CA GLN A 411 -62.66 -113.17 56.64
C GLN A 411 -62.12 -111.91 57.34
N ASN A 412 -62.89 -111.31 58.26
CA ASN A 412 -62.48 -110.15 59.06
C ASN A 412 -61.91 -110.58 60.45
N GLY A 413 -61.68 -111.87 60.66
CA GLY A 413 -61.13 -112.44 61.90
C GLY A 413 -62.18 -113.19 62.74
N PRO A 414 -61.75 -113.80 63.88
CA PRO A 414 -62.66 -114.48 64.79
C PRO A 414 -63.51 -113.46 65.55
N PHE A 415 -64.80 -113.76 65.72
CA PHE A 415 -65.71 -113.02 66.60
C PHE A 415 -66.49 -113.98 67.52
N TRP A 416 -67.21 -113.43 68.49
CA TRP A 416 -68.06 -114.19 69.40
C TRP A 416 -69.37 -114.62 68.72
N SER A 417 -69.78 -115.87 68.94
CA SER A 417 -71.02 -116.44 68.40
C SER A 417 -72.18 -116.27 69.40
N THR A 418 -72.58 -115.03 69.63
CA THR A 418 -73.70 -114.64 70.51
C THR A 418 -75.08 -114.88 69.88
N GLU A 419 -76.15 -114.65 70.64
CA GLU A 419 -77.42 -114.19 70.06
C GLU A 419 -77.33 -112.66 69.99
N GLU A 420 -77.32 -112.11 68.79
CA GLU A 420 -76.98 -110.71 68.50
C GLU A 420 -78.10 -110.06 67.68
N ASN A 421 -78.53 -108.87 68.08
CA ASN A 421 -79.44 -108.02 67.31
C ASN A 421 -78.73 -106.71 66.98
N ILE A 422 -78.71 -106.31 65.70
CA ILE A 422 -78.01 -105.09 65.23
C ILE A 422 -78.97 -104.10 64.56
N ALA A 423 -78.76 -102.81 64.80
CA ALA A 423 -79.57 -101.75 64.19
C ALA A 423 -78.69 -100.63 63.58
N TYR A 424 -79.26 -99.95 62.57
CA TYR A 424 -78.63 -98.83 61.87
C TYR A 424 -79.53 -97.58 61.92
N ASN A 425 -78.93 -96.46 62.32
CA ASN A 425 -79.48 -95.10 62.31
C ASN A 425 -80.89 -94.97 62.94
N THR A 426 -81.11 -95.68 64.05
CA THR A 426 -82.39 -95.72 64.78
C THR A 426 -82.18 -96.16 66.23
N LYS A 427 -83.20 -96.02 67.08
CA LYS A 427 -83.23 -96.68 68.40
C LYS A 427 -83.42 -98.18 68.20
N GLN A 428 -82.52 -98.99 68.73
CA GLN A 428 -82.51 -100.44 68.49
C GLN A 428 -83.78 -101.15 68.98
N MET A 429 -84.15 -100.99 70.26
CA MET A 429 -85.27 -101.78 70.81
C MET A 429 -86.63 -101.48 70.15
N PRO A 430 -87.02 -100.21 69.89
CA PRO A 430 -88.22 -99.92 69.11
C PRO A 430 -88.14 -100.49 67.69
N LYS A 431 -86.96 -100.49 67.05
CA LYS A 431 -86.80 -101.03 65.70
C LYS A 431 -87.00 -102.54 65.64
N TYR A 432 -86.41 -103.29 66.57
CA TYR A 432 -86.62 -104.74 66.68
C TYR A 432 -88.09 -105.10 66.89
N MET A 433 -88.85 -104.25 67.59
CA MET A 433 -90.28 -104.46 67.79
C MET A 433 -91.16 -104.19 66.56
N GLU A 434 -90.66 -103.53 65.51
CA GLU A 434 -91.42 -103.31 64.27
C GLU A 434 -91.77 -104.62 63.56
N GLU A 435 -91.01 -105.70 63.76
CA GLU A 435 -91.23 -106.98 63.10
C GLU A 435 -92.55 -107.64 63.53
N LYS A 436 -93.14 -107.24 64.67
CA LYS A 436 -94.51 -107.64 65.06
C LYS A 436 -95.52 -107.39 63.94
N ASN A 437 -95.32 -106.37 63.11
CA ASN A 437 -96.18 -106.07 61.97
C ASN A 437 -96.25 -107.23 60.95
N ILE A 438 -95.32 -108.18 60.94
CA ILE A 438 -95.37 -109.38 60.09
C ILE A 438 -96.30 -110.42 60.71
N ILE A 439 -96.20 -110.63 62.03
CA ILE A 439 -97.10 -111.49 62.82
C ILE A 439 -98.54 -110.97 62.72
N ASP A 440 -98.74 -109.68 62.93
CA ASP A 440 -100.07 -109.06 62.94
C ASP A 440 -100.70 -109.05 61.54
N LYS A 441 -99.91 -108.91 60.46
CA LYS A 441 -100.38 -109.12 59.08
C LYS A 441 -100.75 -110.58 58.80
N ALA A 442 -99.96 -111.55 59.30
CA ALA A 442 -100.27 -112.97 59.13
C ALA A 442 -101.59 -113.33 59.83
N ILE A 443 -101.82 -112.84 61.04
CA ILE A 443 -103.08 -113.03 61.78
C ILE A 443 -104.26 -112.32 61.09
N ALA A 444 -104.06 -111.12 60.54
CA ALA A 444 -105.09 -110.40 59.81
C ALA A 444 -105.49 -111.09 58.49
N GLN A 445 -104.59 -111.89 57.89
CA GLN A 445 -104.88 -112.72 56.71
C GLN A 445 -105.50 -114.07 57.08
N ASN A 446 -105.00 -114.70 58.15
CA ASN A 446 -105.36 -116.04 58.61
C ASN A 446 -105.70 -115.99 60.13
N PRO A 447 -106.97 -115.73 60.51
CA PRO A 447 -107.36 -115.48 61.90
C PRO A 447 -107.07 -116.62 62.87
N GLU A 448 -106.95 -117.87 62.41
CA GLU A 448 -106.57 -119.03 63.23
C GLU A 448 -105.13 -118.96 63.76
N LEU A 449 -104.29 -118.08 63.19
CA LEU A 449 -102.96 -117.78 63.70
C LEU A 449 -102.98 -116.90 64.95
N LYS A 450 -104.13 -116.36 65.38
CA LYS A 450 -104.24 -115.49 66.57
C LYS A 450 -103.66 -116.11 67.85
N LYS A 451 -103.69 -117.44 67.97
CA LYS A 451 -103.02 -118.19 69.06
C LYS A 451 -101.51 -117.93 69.17
N TYR A 452 -100.86 -117.54 68.07
CA TYR A 452 -99.45 -117.17 68.00
C TYR A 452 -99.20 -115.66 68.22
N ASP A 453 -100.22 -114.85 68.51
CA ASP A 453 -100.01 -113.47 68.97
C ASP A 453 -99.48 -113.47 70.40
N PHE A 454 -98.34 -112.83 70.59
CA PHE A 454 -97.58 -112.80 71.82
C PHE A 454 -98.33 -112.03 72.93
N LEU A 455 -99.28 -111.15 72.55
CA LEU A 455 -100.15 -110.41 73.48
C LEU A 455 -101.48 -111.10 73.79
N ASP A 456 -101.80 -112.25 73.17
CA ASP A 456 -103.07 -112.97 73.38
C ASP A 456 -103.06 -113.77 74.71
N GLY A 457 -103.20 -113.06 75.82
CA GLY A 457 -102.98 -113.62 77.16
C GLY A 457 -101.50 -113.70 77.55
N LYS A 458 -101.20 -114.32 78.69
CA LYS A 458 -99.83 -114.34 79.26
C LYS A 458 -98.86 -115.11 78.35
N LEU A 459 -97.77 -114.46 77.97
CA LEU A 459 -96.67 -115.08 77.23
C LEU A 459 -95.85 -116.01 78.14
N THR A 460 -96.02 -117.32 77.97
CA THR A 460 -95.19 -118.36 78.60
C THR A 460 -94.05 -118.78 77.67
N GLN A 461 -93.03 -119.48 78.19
CA GLN A 461 -91.93 -119.99 77.35
C GLN A 461 -92.44 -120.96 76.27
N GLU A 462 -93.41 -121.81 76.61
CA GLU A 462 -94.03 -122.76 75.69
C GLU A 462 -94.79 -122.03 74.57
N LYS A 463 -95.61 -121.02 74.92
CA LYS A 463 -96.33 -120.22 73.93
C LYS A 463 -95.37 -119.41 73.04
N TRP A 464 -94.34 -118.81 73.64
CA TRP A 464 -93.28 -118.13 72.88
C TRP A 464 -92.64 -119.09 71.89
N TYR A 465 -92.27 -120.30 72.33
CA TYR A 465 -91.64 -121.31 71.48
C TYR A 465 -92.55 -121.82 70.36
N GLU A 466 -93.81 -122.16 70.63
CA GLU A 466 -94.79 -122.55 69.59
C GLU A 466 -94.96 -121.48 68.52
N ALA A 467 -94.98 -120.21 68.91
CA ALA A 467 -95.06 -119.07 67.99
C ALA A 467 -93.74 -118.82 67.25
N SER A 468 -92.59 -118.96 67.93
CA SER A 468 -91.25 -118.86 67.33
C SER A 468 -91.01 -119.91 66.26
N GLU A 469 -91.35 -121.18 66.51
CA GLU A 469 -91.27 -122.26 65.50
C GLU A 469 -92.19 -121.97 64.31
N TYR A 470 -93.42 -121.48 64.55
CA TYR A 470 -94.32 -121.11 63.45
C TYR A 470 -93.79 -119.92 62.62
N PHE A 471 -93.12 -118.94 63.25
CA PHE A 471 -92.59 -117.76 62.56
C PHE A 471 -91.10 -117.82 62.19
N ALA A 472 -90.43 -118.96 62.39
CA ALA A 472 -89.00 -119.12 62.12
C ALA A 472 -88.65 -118.84 60.64
N ASN A 473 -87.60 -118.05 60.41
CA ASN A 473 -87.11 -117.63 59.09
C ASN A 473 -88.11 -116.74 58.33
N LYS A 474 -88.95 -115.98 59.02
CA LYS A 474 -89.95 -115.06 58.42
C LYS A 474 -89.65 -113.57 58.63
N GLY A 475 -88.46 -113.21 59.11
CA GLY A 475 -88.06 -111.81 59.32
C GLY A 475 -88.62 -111.22 60.60
N VAL A 476 -88.66 -112.02 61.67
CA VAL A 476 -89.13 -111.63 63.01
C VAL A 476 -88.14 -111.97 64.12
N GLU A 477 -86.92 -112.33 63.75
CA GLU A 477 -85.93 -112.92 64.64
C GLU A 477 -85.51 -111.96 65.78
N HIS A 478 -85.49 -110.64 65.54
CA HIS A 478 -85.20 -109.65 66.58
C HIS A 478 -86.38 -109.47 67.56
N TYR A 479 -87.62 -109.46 67.06
CA TYR A 479 -88.83 -109.44 67.89
C TYR A 479 -88.96 -110.71 68.73
N LEU A 480 -88.67 -111.89 68.16
CA LEU A 480 -88.64 -113.14 68.91
C LEU A 480 -87.60 -113.09 70.03
N SER A 481 -86.39 -112.61 69.74
CA SER A 481 -85.34 -112.41 70.74
C SER A 481 -85.82 -111.49 71.88
N LEU A 482 -86.29 -110.27 71.57
CA LEU A 482 -86.74 -109.30 72.57
C LEU A 482 -87.94 -109.74 73.40
N THR A 483 -88.77 -110.66 72.91
CA THR A 483 -89.94 -111.22 73.61
C THR A 483 -89.68 -112.56 74.30
N ASN A 484 -88.47 -113.15 74.20
CA ASN A 484 -88.14 -114.45 74.78
C ASN A 484 -88.25 -114.47 76.32
N PRO A 485 -89.20 -115.19 76.94
CA PRO A 485 -89.39 -115.18 78.39
C PRO A 485 -88.19 -115.71 79.18
N ALA A 486 -87.35 -116.55 78.58
CA ALA A 486 -86.14 -117.07 79.20
C ALA A 486 -85.03 -116.02 79.36
N GLN A 487 -85.05 -114.93 78.59
CA GLN A 487 -83.92 -114.00 78.46
C GLN A 487 -83.44 -113.43 79.80
N ASP A 488 -82.14 -113.59 80.09
CA ASP A 488 -81.59 -113.35 81.44
C ASP A 488 -80.30 -112.54 81.51
N SER A 489 -79.44 -112.58 80.48
CA SER A 489 -78.16 -111.87 80.47
C SER A 489 -77.94 -111.18 79.13
N ILE A 490 -77.75 -109.85 79.16
CA ILE A 490 -77.63 -108.99 77.98
C ILE A 490 -76.51 -107.96 78.11
N GLY A 491 -76.09 -107.41 76.97
CA GLY A 491 -75.36 -106.16 76.86
C GLY A 491 -75.95 -105.32 75.75
N VAL A 492 -75.85 -104.00 75.86
CA VAL A 492 -76.25 -103.07 74.79
C VAL A 492 -75.20 -102.00 74.62
N ALA A 493 -74.96 -101.60 73.38
CA ALA A 493 -74.01 -100.55 73.06
C ALA A 493 -74.49 -99.71 71.87
N ASN A 494 -73.91 -98.52 71.70
CA ASN A 494 -74.40 -97.52 70.75
C ASN A 494 -73.21 -96.69 70.23
N ALA A 495 -72.79 -96.93 68.99
CA ALA A 495 -71.76 -96.19 68.27
C ALA A 495 -72.36 -95.01 67.46
N GLY A 496 -73.36 -94.32 68.04
CA GLY A 496 -74.04 -93.16 67.45
C GLY A 496 -74.99 -93.47 66.27
N VAL A 497 -74.47 -94.11 65.22
CA VAL A 497 -75.22 -94.53 64.01
C VAL A 497 -75.40 -96.04 63.89
N TYR A 498 -74.66 -96.84 64.67
CA TYR A 498 -74.87 -98.28 64.79
C TYR A 498 -75.05 -98.65 66.26
N SER A 499 -75.76 -99.75 66.52
CA SER A 499 -75.96 -100.24 67.88
C SER A 499 -76.21 -101.74 67.89
N SER A 500 -75.56 -102.46 68.81
CA SER A 500 -75.79 -103.89 69.06
C SER A 500 -76.47 -104.13 70.41
N MET A 501 -77.25 -105.21 70.45
CA MET A 501 -77.68 -105.91 71.64
C MET A 501 -77.18 -107.35 71.58
N ASP A 502 -76.28 -107.71 72.47
CA ASP A 502 -75.69 -109.04 72.58
C ASP A 502 -76.22 -109.79 73.79
N ILE A 503 -76.53 -111.07 73.62
CA ILE A 503 -77.30 -111.86 74.57
C ILE A 503 -76.58 -113.18 74.88
N LEU A 504 -76.34 -113.43 76.17
CA LEU A 504 -75.51 -114.54 76.67
C LEU A 504 -76.37 -115.57 77.41
N GLN A 505 -77.08 -116.40 76.64
CA GLN A 505 -78.10 -117.34 77.17
C GLN A 505 -78.13 -118.66 76.42
N ALA A 506 -78.80 -119.66 77.01
CA ALA A 506 -79.10 -120.93 76.34
C ALA A 506 -80.26 -120.77 75.34
N ARG A 507 -80.15 -121.40 74.16
CA ARG A 507 -81.25 -121.48 73.18
C ARG A 507 -82.14 -122.69 73.49
N TYR A 508 -83.46 -122.52 73.42
CA TYR A 508 -84.45 -123.48 73.94
C TYR A 508 -84.42 -124.88 73.29
N ASN A 509 -83.79 -125.05 72.12
CA ASN A 509 -83.76 -126.33 71.39
C ASN A 509 -82.35 -126.74 70.89
N ASN A 510 -81.28 -126.31 71.58
CA ASN A 510 -79.92 -126.83 71.36
C ASN A 510 -79.06 -126.65 72.63
N SER A 511 -78.30 -127.67 73.02
CA SER A 511 -77.63 -127.75 74.33
C SER A 511 -76.38 -126.86 74.42
N ILE A 512 -76.55 -125.61 74.87
CA ILE A 512 -75.43 -124.72 75.21
C ILE A 512 -75.75 -123.89 76.47
N ASP A 513 -75.21 -124.33 77.61
CA ASP A 513 -75.44 -123.75 78.94
C ASP A 513 -74.66 -122.44 79.15
N TYR A 514 -75.23 -121.33 78.70
CA TYR A 514 -74.69 -119.98 78.98
C TYR A 514 -75.47 -119.20 80.04
N ALA A 515 -76.66 -119.68 80.43
CA ALA A 515 -77.62 -118.96 81.28
C ALA A 515 -77.18 -118.69 82.74
N HIS A 516 -76.06 -119.26 83.20
CA HIS A 516 -75.65 -119.24 84.62
C HIS A 516 -74.31 -118.57 84.90
N LEU A 517 -73.60 -118.05 83.88
CA LEU A 517 -72.20 -117.63 84.05
C LEU A 517 -71.98 -116.10 84.18
N TYR A 518 -72.92 -115.27 83.72
CA TYR A 518 -72.72 -113.81 83.56
C TYR A 518 -73.86 -112.83 83.93
N PRO A 519 -75.01 -113.20 84.55
CA PRO A 519 -76.05 -112.21 84.90
C PRO A 519 -75.65 -111.35 86.12
N SER A 520 -74.89 -110.28 85.90
CA SER A 520 -74.17 -109.56 86.96
C SER A 520 -74.95 -108.42 87.63
N PHE A 521 -75.69 -107.61 86.87
CA PHE A 521 -76.33 -106.39 87.38
C PHE A 521 -77.79 -106.30 86.94
N SER A 522 -78.68 -105.82 87.81
CA SER A 522 -79.97 -105.29 87.29
C SER A 522 -79.71 -104.06 86.40
N ILE A 523 -80.61 -103.82 85.45
CA ILE A 523 -80.54 -102.67 84.53
C ILE A 523 -80.37 -101.34 85.30
N GLU A 524 -81.05 -101.17 86.43
CA GLU A 524 -80.94 -99.96 87.26
C GLU A 524 -79.56 -99.83 87.92
N GLN A 525 -78.98 -100.91 88.45
CA GLN A 525 -77.62 -100.89 89.00
C GLN A 525 -76.59 -100.50 87.93
N TYR A 526 -76.68 -101.07 86.72
CA TYR A 526 -75.76 -100.72 85.64
C TYR A 526 -75.86 -99.23 85.25
N LYS A 527 -77.09 -98.71 85.08
CA LYS A 527 -77.33 -97.28 84.80
C LYS A 527 -76.76 -96.37 85.90
N ASN A 528 -76.87 -96.78 87.16
CA ASN A 528 -76.34 -96.03 88.30
C ASN A 528 -74.81 -96.05 88.34
N LEU A 529 -74.16 -97.16 88.00
CA LEU A 529 -72.69 -97.25 87.91
C LEU A 529 -72.14 -96.34 86.81
N VAL A 530 -72.67 -96.40 85.58
CA VAL A 530 -72.21 -95.55 84.45
C VAL A 530 -72.35 -94.06 84.78
N ASN A 531 -73.49 -93.63 85.35
CA ASN A 531 -73.68 -92.22 85.70
C ASN A 531 -72.87 -91.76 86.92
N SER A 532 -72.68 -92.62 87.93
CA SER A 532 -71.83 -92.30 89.09
C SER A 532 -70.37 -92.15 88.69
N TYR A 533 -69.91 -92.95 87.72
CA TYR A 533 -68.57 -92.84 87.15
C TYR A 533 -68.39 -91.53 86.38
N ALA A 534 -69.36 -91.18 85.53
CA ALA A 534 -69.36 -89.91 84.81
C ALA A 534 -69.35 -88.68 85.74
N GLN A 535 -70.03 -88.74 86.89
CA GLN A 535 -69.97 -87.66 87.89
C GLN A 535 -68.62 -87.58 88.62
N LYS A 536 -67.98 -88.71 88.93
CA LYS A 536 -66.63 -88.70 89.57
C LYS A 536 -65.58 -88.03 88.68
N SER A 537 -65.56 -88.32 87.38
CA SER A 537 -64.56 -87.77 86.44
C SER A 537 -64.59 -86.23 86.31
N ILE A 538 -65.72 -85.58 86.59
CA ILE A 538 -65.88 -84.12 86.53
C ILE A 538 -65.31 -83.41 87.78
N SER A 539 -65.04 -84.14 88.87
CA SER A 539 -64.74 -83.57 90.19
C SER A 539 -63.25 -83.31 90.49
N SER A 540 -62.33 -83.70 89.60
CA SER A 540 -60.89 -83.70 89.85
C SER A 540 -60.16 -82.37 89.52
N ASN A 541 -59.92 -81.59 90.58
CA ASN A 541 -58.78 -80.65 90.75
C ASN A 541 -58.74 -79.32 89.92
N PRO A 542 -59.64 -78.34 90.16
CA PRO A 542 -59.60 -77.03 89.49
C PRO A 542 -58.41 -76.12 89.87
N GLY A 543 -57.82 -76.26 91.06
CA GLY A 543 -56.91 -75.25 91.63
C GLY A 543 -55.57 -75.12 90.89
N GLN A 544 -55.07 -76.21 90.32
CA GLN A 544 -53.72 -76.28 89.75
C GLN A 544 -53.59 -75.61 88.38
N SER A 545 -54.67 -75.59 87.58
CA SER A 545 -54.65 -74.98 86.24
C SER A 545 -54.62 -73.45 86.29
N SER A 546 -55.27 -72.84 87.28
CA SER A 546 -55.29 -71.38 87.47
C SER A 546 -53.93 -70.79 87.83
N GLN A 547 -53.13 -71.49 88.63
CA GLN A 547 -51.76 -71.07 88.95
C GLN A 547 -50.86 -71.13 87.70
N LEU A 548 -50.93 -72.23 86.95
CA LEU A 548 -50.15 -72.41 85.72
C LEU A 548 -50.48 -71.37 84.64
N GLN A 549 -51.72 -70.84 84.60
CA GLN A 549 -52.08 -69.72 83.73
C GLN A 549 -51.35 -68.43 84.10
N ALA A 550 -51.30 -68.07 85.40
CA ALA A 550 -50.59 -66.88 85.86
C ALA A 550 -49.06 -66.97 85.60
N GLU A 551 -48.47 -68.15 85.77
CA GLU A 551 -47.06 -68.39 85.47
C GLU A 551 -46.72 -68.30 83.97
N VAL A 552 -47.70 -68.48 83.07
CA VAL A 552 -47.54 -68.21 81.62
C VAL A 552 -47.58 -66.71 81.33
N GLU A 553 -48.45 -65.95 81.99
CA GLU A 553 -48.58 -64.50 81.81
C GLU A 553 -47.34 -63.74 82.33
N GLU A 554 -46.79 -64.14 83.47
CA GLU A 554 -45.52 -63.61 83.99
C GLU A 554 -44.34 -63.89 83.04
N ALA A 555 -44.26 -65.11 82.48
CA ALA A 555 -43.22 -65.47 81.51
C ALA A 555 -43.36 -64.72 80.18
N GLN A 556 -44.59 -64.39 79.74
CA GLN A 556 -44.80 -63.55 78.56
C GLN A 556 -44.34 -62.10 78.80
N ALA A 557 -44.62 -61.53 79.99
CA ALA A 557 -44.14 -60.20 80.35
C ALA A 557 -42.59 -60.11 80.38
N ALA A 558 -41.91 -61.19 80.82
CA ALA A 558 -40.46 -61.28 80.74
C ALA A 558 -39.95 -61.27 79.28
N VAL A 559 -40.56 -62.07 78.39
CA VAL A 559 -40.24 -62.10 76.95
C VAL A 559 -40.42 -60.72 76.30
N ASP A 560 -41.50 -60.01 76.61
CA ASP A 560 -41.78 -58.69 76.04
C ASP A 560 -40.72 -57.65 76.49
N GLN A 561 -40.32 -57.69 77.76
CA GLN A 561 -39.30 -56.80 78.31
C GLN A 561 -37.89 -57.14 77.81
N ALA A 562 -37.54 -58.42 77.65
CA ALA A 562 -36.29 -58.85 77.03
C ALA A 562 -36.23 -58.47 75.53
N THR A 563 -37.36 -58.60 74.81
CA THR A 563 -37.52 -58.15 73.42
C THR A 563 -37.28 -56.65 73.30
N LYS A 564 -37.79 -55.85 74.24
CA LYS A 564 -37.60 -54.40 74.27
C LYS A 564 -36.14 -54.01 74.49
N ASP A 565 -35.43 -54.65 75.43
CA ASP A 565 -34.00 -54.37 75.65
C ASP A 565 -33.13 -54.79 74.46
N TYR A 566 -33.33 -56.00 73.93
CA TYR A 566 -32.61 -56.48 72.74
C TYR A 566 -32.75 -55.50 71.57
N ASN A 567 -33.98 -55.04 71.28
CA ASN A 567 -34.20 -54.07 70.22
C ASN A 567 -33.51 -52.72 70.48
N GLN A 568 -33.47 -52.23 71.73
CA GLN A 568 -32.73 -51.01 72.07
C GLN A 568 -31.22 -51.18 71.87
N LYS A 569 -30.62 -52.28 72.37
CA LYS A 569 -29.19 -52.59 72.17
C LYS A 569 -28.85 -52.73 70.68
N LEU A 570 -29.70 -53.38 69.89
CA LEU A 570 -29.53 -53.55 68.45
C LEU A 570 -29.57 -52.22 67.68
N GLN A 571 -30.37 -51.24 68.10
CA GLN A 571 -30.35 -49.90 67.51
C GLN A 571 -29.07 -49.13 67.85
N THR A 572 -28.53 -49.29 69.07
CA THR A 572 -27.20 -48.74 69.43
C THR A 572 -26.10 -49.32 68.56
N VAL A 573 -26.12 -50.64 68.30
CA VAL A 573 -25.19 -51.29 67.35
C VAL A 573 -25.28 -50.70 65.95
N LYS A 574 -26.50 -50.50 65.42
CA LYS A 574 -26.71 -49.90 64.09
C LYS A 574 -26.19 -48.45 64.02
N SER A 575 -26.45 -47.65 65.05
CA SER A 575 -25.97 -46.26 65.13
C SER A 575 -24.44 -46.16 65.19
N LEU A 576 -23.79 -47.02 65.97
CA LEU A 576 -22.32 -47.07 66.07
C LEU A 576 -21.67 -47.66 64.81
N GLN A 577 -22.32 -48.62 64.13
CA GLN A 577 -21.84 -49.14 62.85
C GLN A 577 -21.85 -48.02 61.79
N ALA A 578 -22.95 -47.28 61.65
CA ALA A 578 -23.02 -46.15 60.71
C ALA A 578 -21.97 -45.06 61.01
N GLN A 579 -21.64 -44.82 62.28
CA GLN A 579 -20.55 -43.92 62.67
C GLN A 579 -19.17 -44.50 62.30
N ALA A 580 -18.93 -45.80 62.53
CA ALA A 580 -17.68 -46.47 62.14
C ALA A 580 -17.48 -46.43 60.62
N ASP A 581 -18.55 -46.66 59.85
CA ASP A 581 -18.53 -46.62 58.38
C ASP A 581 -18.24 -45.17 57.90
N SER A 582 -18.86 -44.16 58.51
CA SER A 582 -18.63 -42.74 58.22
C SER A 582 -17.20 -42.30 58.53
N PHE A 583 -16.63 -42.70 59.68
CA PHE A 583 -15.22 -42.38 60.00
C PHE A 583 -14.25 -43.17 59.11
N THR A 584 -14.60 -44.39 58.69
CA THR A 584 -13.80 -45.16 57.71
C THR A 584 -13.72 -44.43 56.37
N GLN A 585 -14.85 -43.88 55.89
CA GLN A 585 -14.86 -43.05 54.68
C GLN A 585 -14.04 -41.76 54.88
N ALA A 586 -14.19 -41.07 56.02
CA ALA A 586 -13.43 -39.85 56.33
C ALA A 586 -11.91 -40.09 56.40
N VAL A 587 -11.45 -41.26 56.86
CA VAL A 587 -10.04 -41.68 56.79
C VAL A 587 -9.59 -41.85 55.32
N GLN A 588 -10.36 -42.54 54.49
CA GLN A 588 -10.03 -42.73 53.06
C GLN A 588 -9.98 -41.41 52.28
N ASP A 589 -10.98 -40.54 52.46
CA ASP A 589 -11.04 -39.24 51.77
C ASP A 589 -9.91 -38.31 52.22
N THR A 590 -9.54 -38.33 53.50
CA THR A 590 -8.42 -37.53 54.00
C THR A 590 -7.07 -38.06 53.49
N GLN A 591 -6.89 -39.38 53.42
CA GLN A 591 -5.69 -39.97 52.81
C GLN A 591 -5.57 -39.58 51.33
N LYS A 592 -6.67 -39.67 50.57
CA LYS A 592 -6.72 -39.25 49.16
C LYS A 592 -6.39 -37.76 48.99
N ALA A 593 -6.85 -36.89 49.90
CA ALA A 593 -6.50 -35.47 49.90
C ALA A 593 -5.01 -35.22 50.21
N ILE A 594 -4.42 -36.00 51.11
CA ILE A 594 -2.96 -35.98 51.38
C ILE A 594 -2.18 -36.38 50.12
N ASP A 595 -2.57 -37.47 49.45
CA ASP A 595 -1.90 -37.98 48.26
C ASP A 595 -1.98 -36.99 47.08
N GLN A 596 -3.12 -36.31 46.92
CA GLN A 596 -3.31 -35.21 45.97
C GLN A 596 -2.45 -34.00 46.31
N THR A 597 -2.37 -33.60 47.58
CA THR A 597 -1.56 -32.45 48.02
C THR A 597 -0.05 -32.73 47.84
N ASN A 598 0.41 -33.94 48.17
CA ASN A 598 1.78 -34.39 47.91
C ASN A 598 2.12 -34.39 46.41
N SER A 599 1.18 -34.83 45.57
CA SER A 599 1.34 -34.82 44.10
C SER A 599 1.47 -33.39 43.57
N GLN A 600 0.64 -32.46 44.07
CA GLN A 600 0.71 -31.05 43.68
C GLN A 600 2.01 -30.39 44.16
N LEU A 601 2.43 -30.62 45.40
CA LEU A 601 3.72 -30.13 45.94
C LEU A 601 4.90 -30.60 45.09
N THR A 602 4.89 -31.87 44.67
CA THR A 602 5.95 -32.44 43.82
C THR A 602 6.01 -31.75 42.45
N GLN A 603 4.85 -31.43 41.86
CA GLN A 603 4.77 -30.73 40.58
C GLN A 603 5.10 -29.24 40.71
N ASP A 604 4.59 -28.54 41.74
CA ASP A 604 4.92 -27.14 42.04
C ASP A 604 6.43 -26.96 42.26
N GLN A 605 7.08 -27.88 42.99
CA GLN A 605 8.52 -27.84 43.27
C GLN A 605 9.37 -28.09 42.00
N LYS A 606 8.91 -28.99 41.13
CA LYS A 606 9.54 -29.22 39.82
C LYS A 606 9.41 -27.98 38.93
N ASP A 607 8.23 -27.37 38.86
CA ASP A 607 8.00 -26.17 38.08
C ASP A 607 8.78 -24.98 38.64
N LEU A 608 8.88 -24.86 39.98
CA LEU A 608 9.73 -23.84 40.63
C LEU A 608 11.19 -23.96 40.19
N ASN A 609 11.75 -25.18 40.18
CA ASN A 609 13.12 -25.42 39.72
C ASN A 609 13.28 -25.07 38.23
N GLU A 610 12.28 -25.32 37.39
CA GLU A 610 12.32 -24.94 35.97
C GLU A 610 12.25 -23.41 35.77
N GLN A 611 11.37 -22.73 36.51
CA GLN A 611 11.26 -21.26 36.47
C GLN A 611 12.51 -20.57 37.04
N GLN A 612 13.15 -21.13 38.08
CA GLN A 612 14.43 -20.64 38.61
C GLN A 612 15.56 -20.76 37.57
N ASN A 613 15.66 -21.89 36.86
CA ASN A 613 16.64 -22.05 35.78
C ASN A 613 16.37 -21.05 34.63
N LYS A 614 15.11 -20.84 34.25
CA LYS A 614 14.71 -19.85 33.24
C LYS A 614 15.01 -18.41 33.68
N LEU A 615 14.79 -18.08 34.96
CA LEU A 615 15.15 -16.80 35.56
C LEU A 615 16.66 -16.56 35.53
N ALA A 616 17.47 -17.56 35.88
CA ALA A 616 18.93 -17.46 35.85
C ALA A 616 19.44 -17.19 34.42
N GLN A 617 18.95 -17.96 33.43
CA GLN A 617 19.30 -17.78 32.02
C GLN A 617 18.85 -16.41 31.47
N ALA A 618 17.64 -15.96 31.83
CA ALA A 618 17.15 -14.63 31.45
C ALA A 618 17.97 -13.50 32.09
N THR A 619 18.38 -13.67 33.34
CA THR A 619 19.20 -12.69 34.08
C THR A 619 20.60 -12.59 33.50
N GLN A 620 21.24 -13.73 33.20
CA GLN A 620 22.51 -13.75 32.49
C GLN A 620 22.37 -13.04 31.13
N LYS A 621 21.39 -13.41 30.30
CA LYS A 621 21.16 -12.78 28.99
C LYS A 621 20.91 -11.26 29.10
N TYR A 622 20.17 -10.82 30.12
CA TYR A 622 19.94 -9.39 30.38
C TYR A 622 21.25 -8.67 30.72
N ASN A 623 22.10 -9.26 31.58
CA ASN A 623 23.40 -8.70 31.94
C ASN A 623 24.36 -8.65 30.73
N ASP A 624 24.45 -9.74 29.97
CA ASP A 624 25.29 -9.85 28.77
C ASP A 624 24.90 -8.81 27.70
N LEU A 625 23.59 -8.61 27.49
CA LEU A 625 23.08 -7.60 26.57
C LEU A 625 23.29 -6.16 27.10
N THR A 626 23.20 -5.95 28.41
CA THR A 626 23.48 -4.65 29.04
C THR A 626 24.95 -4.26 28.87
N ALA A 627 25.89 -5.15 29.20
CA ALA A 627 27.33 -4.92 28.97
C ALA A 627 27.66 -4.73 27.48
N SER A 628 26.96 -5.46 26.59
CA SER A 628 27.07 -5.24 25.14
C SER A 628 26.58 -3.85 24.72
N GLN A 629 25.52 -3.33 25.33
CA GLN A 629 25.01 -1.98 25.06
C GLN A 629 25.95 -0.89 25.58
N ASP A 630 26.52 -1.05 26.77
CA ASP A 630 27.49 -0.07 27.29
C ASP A 630 28.69 0.07 26.35
N GLN A 631 29.20 -1.05 25.83
CA GLN A 631 30.26 -1.04 24.81
C GLN A 631 29.80 -0.41 23.49
N LYS A 632 28.55 -0.64 23.05
CA LYS A 632 27.99 -0.01 21.84
C LYS A 632 27.82 1.49 21.99
N VAL A 633 27.40 1.97 23.16
CA VAL A 633 27.28 3.40 23.50
C VAL A 633 28.66 4.05 23.54
N GLN A 634 29.68 3.39 24.11
CA GLN A 634 31.07 3.85 24.01
C GLN A 634 31.51 3.96 22.53
N ASN A 635 31.32 2.91 21.74
CA ASN A 635 31.71 2.90 20.31
C ASN A 635 31.00 4.00 19.50
N TYR A 636 29.75 4.33 19.84
CA TYR A 636 29.02 5.46 19.25
C TYR A 636 29.63 6.81 19.65
N ASN A 637 29.94 7.01 20.93
CA ASN A 637 30.59 8.24 21.41
C ASN A 637 31.97 8.45 20.74
N ASP A 638 32.77 7.39 20.62
CA ASP A 638 34.08 7.42 19.96
C ASP A 638 33.95 7.70 18.44
N ALA A 639 32.90 7.20 17.79
CA ALA A 639 32.58 7.52 16.41
C ALA A 639 32.17 8.99 16.24
N VAL A 640 31.37 9.55 17.16
CA VAL A 640 30.97 10.97 17.15
C VAL A 640 32.17 11.90 17.41
N ALA A 641 33.06 11.55 18.34
CA ALA A 641 34.31 12.27 18.54
C ALA A 641 35.19 12.26 17.27
N SER A 642 35.29 11.10 16.60
CA SER A 642 36.01 10.94 15.33
C SER A 642 35.37 11.75 14.18
N GLN A 643 34.04 11.81 14.13
CA GLN A 643 33.27 12.61 13.17
C GLN A 643 33.52 14.11 13.36
N LYS A 644 33.57 14.59 14.60
CA LYS A 644 33.92 15.98 14.89
C LYS A 644 35.35 16.30 14.45
N LEU A 645 36.32 15.46 14.81
CA LEU A 645 37.72 15.66 14.40
C LEU A 645 37.89 15.69 12.87
N ALA A 646 37.17 14.83 12.14
CA ALA A 646 37.15 14.84 10.68
C ALA A 646 36.50 16.12 10.09
N GLN A 647 35.49 16.69 10.75
CA GLN A 647 34.90 17.98 10.36
C GLN A 647 35.88 19.14 10.61
N ASP A 648 36.53 19.17 11.78
CA ASP A 648 37.48 20.22 12.13
C ASP A 648 38.68 20.23 11.14
N GLN A 649 39.20 19.05 10.77
CA GLN A 649 40.25 18.92 9.75
C GLN A 649 39.77 19.34 8.34
N LEU A 650 38.53 19.04 7.98
CA LEU A 650 37.95 19.48 6.70
C LEU A 650 37.82 21.02 6.64
N ASN A 651 37.44 21.66 7.74
CA ASN A 651 37.38 23.12 7.82
C ASN A 651 38.77 23.74 7.62
N GLN A 652 39.79 23.24 8.33
CA GLN A 652 41.18 23.70 8.20
C GLN A 652 41.71 23.56 6.77
N ALA A 653 41.41 22.44 6.09
CA ALA A 653 41.77 22.25 4.68
C ALA A 653 41.09 23.28 3.75
N GLN A 654 39.82 23.61 4.01
CA GLN A 654 39.06 24.60 3.23
C GLN A 654 39.58 26.03 3.44
N GLU A 655 40.01 26.37 4.66
CA GLU A 655 40.68 27.63 4.99
C GLU A 655 42.03 27.73 4.26
N ALA A 656 42.87 26.68 4.35
CA ALA A 656 44.17 26.62 3.65
C ALA A 656 44.02 26.74 2.12
N LEU A 657 43.03 26.07 1.52
CA LEU A 657 42.70 26.20 0.11
C LEU A 657 42.22 27.60 -0.27
N SER A 658 41.52 28.28 0.64
CA SER A 658 41.04 29.66 0.42
C SER A 658 42.20 30.65 0.47
N GLN A 659 43.13 30.50 1.42
CA GLN A 659 44.35 31.31 1.49
C GLN A 659 45.22 31.12 0.25
N ALA A 660 45.52 29.87 -0.14
CA ALA A 660 46.34 29.59 -1.32
C ALA A 660 45.75 30.19 -2.62
N LYS A 661 44.42 30.25 -2.75
CA LYS A 661 43.74 30.92 -3.87
C LYS A 661 43.89 32.43 -3.84
N ASN A 662 43.84 33.05 -2.66
CA ASN A 662 44.06 34.49 -2.49
C ASN A 662 45.51 34.87 -2.83
N ASP A 663 46.48 34.12 -2.31
CA ASP A 663 47.90 34.31 -2.61
C ASP A 663 48.17 34.22 -4.12
N LEU A 664 47.62 33.19 -4.77
CA LEU A 664 47.72 32.98 -6.22
C LEU A 664 47.05 34.11 -7.03
N ALA A 665 45.98 34.72 -6.52
CA ALA A 665 45.32 35.85 -7.17
C ALA A 665 46.18 37.11 -7.09
N GLN A 666 46.69 37.46 -5.90
CA GLN A 666 47.59 38.60 -5.69
C GLN A 666 48.88 38.46 -6.51
N ALA A 667 49.46 37.26 -6.56
CA ALA A 667 50.66 37.00 -7.36
C ALA A 667 50.41 37.15 -8.87
N LYS A 668 49.23 36.75 -9.36
CA LYS A 668 48.83 36.94 -10.78
C LYS A 668 48.56 38.41 -11.13
N GLU A 669 47.97 39.18 -10.22
CA GLU A 669 47.80 40.62 -10.38
C GLU A 669 49.16 41.32 -10.44
N LYS A 670 50.07 41.03 -9.50
CA LYS A 670 51.43 41.60 -9.50
C LYS A 670 52.28 41.17 -10.70
N LEU A 671 52.08 39.95 -11.22
CA LEU A 671 52.70 39.51 -12.48
C LEU A 671 52.22 40.35 -13.68
N ALA A 672 50.92 40.70 -13.73
CA ALA A 672 50.38 41.55 -14.80
C ALA A 672 50.94 42.97 -14.75
N GLU A 673 51.13 43.56 -13.57
CA GLU A 673 51.81 44.85 -13.40
C GLU A 673 53.26 44.80 -13.92
N LEU A 674 54.03 43.78 -13.52
CA LEU A 674 55.43 43.62 -13.95
C LEU A 674 55.56 43.36 -15.46
N GLN A 675 54.59 42.67 -16.05
CA GLN A 675 54.50 42.51 -17.51
C GLN A 675 54.17 43.82 -18.22
N ILE A 676 53.38 44.73 -17.62
CA ILE A 676 53.17 46.08 -18.19
C ILE A 676 54.47 46.88 -18.13
N ASP A 677 55.14 46.91 -16.97
CA ASP A 677 56.41 47.63 -16.80
C ASP A 677 57.48 47.16 -17.80
N ALA A 678 57.66 45.84 -17.96
CA ALA A 678 58.60 45.27 -18.91
C ALA A 678 58.30 45.66 -20.37
N ASN A 679 57.01 45.76 -20.76
CA ASN A 679 56.61 46.26 -22.07
C ASN A 679 56.87 47.77 -22.22
N GLU A 680 56.67 48.58 -21.18
CA GLU A 680 56.99 50.01 -21.19
C GLU A 680 58.51 50.25 -21.30
N LYS A 681 59.34 49.49 -20.57
CA LYS A 681 60.80 49.51 -20.73
C LYS A 681 61.25 49.05 -22.12
N ALA A 682 60.59 48.03 -22.69
CA ALA A 682 60.85 47.61 -24.07
C ALA A 682 60.54 48.70 -25.10
N GLN A 683 59.44 49.44 -24.93
CA GLN A 683 59.11 50.57 -25.80
C GLN A 683 60.07 51.74 -25.61
N ALA A 684 60.49 52.04 -24.37
CA ALA A 684 61.49 53.07 -24.09
C ALA A 684 62.85 52.76 -24.74
N LEU A 685 63.31 51.50 -24.66
CA LEU A 685 64.51 51.03 -25.35
C LEU A 685 64.37 51.17 -26.88
N GLN A 686 63.24 50.76 -27.46
CA GLN A 686 63.00 50.91 -28.90
C GLN A 686 63.05 52.38 -29.35
N ASN A 687 62.48 53.29 -28.56
CA ASN A 687 62.50 54.72 -28.85
C ASN A 687 63.94 55.27 -28.80
N LYS A 688 64.72 54.90 -27.78
CA LYS A 688 66.13 55.32 -27.66
C LYS A 688 67.01 54.76 -28.78
N GLN A 689 66.77 53.53 -29.22
CA GLN A 689 67.41 52.96 -30.42
C GLN A 689 67.06 53.74 -31.70
N GLN A 690 65.84 54.27 -31.84
CA GLN A 690 65.44 55.11 -32.97
C GLN A 690 66.11 56.50 -32.91
N GLU A 691 66.12 57.15 -31.74
CA GLU A 691 66.83 58.42 -31.51
C GLU A 691 68.32 58.28 -31.83
N LEU A 692 68.98 57.24 -31.31
CA LEU A 692 70.39 56.93 -31.58
C LEU A 692 70.66 56.67 -33.07
N THR A 693 69.74 56.01 -33.77
CA THR A 693 69.86 55.79 -35.22
C THR A 693 69.78 57.11 -35.99
N GLN A 694 68.91 58.04 -35.57
CA GLN A 694 68.77 59.37 -36.17
C GLN A 694 70.00 60.25 -35.91
N ALA A 695 70.53 60.25 -34.68
CA ALA A 695 71.75 60.97 -34.33
C ALA A 695 72.97 60.45 -35.13
N LYS A 696 73.11 59.13 -35.27
CA LYS A 696 74.15 58.52 -36.12
C LYS A 696 73.99 58.87 -37.59
N GLN A 697 72.76 58.89 -38.12
CA GLN A 697 72.51 59.36 -39.49
C GLN A 697 72.92 60.83 -39.66
N HIS A 698 72.58 61.71 -38.71
CA HIS A 698 72.96 63.13 -38.77
C HIS A 698 74.48 63.33 -38.77
N VAL A 699 75.24 62.54 -38.00
CA VAL A 699 76.71 62.55 -38.04
C VAL A 699 77.26 62.11 -39.41
N GLU A 700 76.63 61.13 -40.08
CA GLU A 700 76.99 60.78 -41.45
C GLU A 700 76.57 61.83 -42.48
N ASP A 701 75.41 62.48 -42.31
CA ASP A 701 74.94 63.56 -43.17
C ASP A 701 75.90 64.76 -43.12
N LEU A 702 76.38 65.14 -41.92
CA LEU A 702 77.40 66.16 -41.72
C LEU A 702 78.72 65.81 -42.40
N LYS A 703 79.21 64.55 -42.27
CA LYS A 703 80.43 64.09 -42.99
C LYS A 703 80.30 64.23 -44.50
N ASN A 704 79.12 63.98 -45.05
CA ASN A 704 78.84 64.03 -46.48
C ASN A 704 78.39 65.42 -46.99
N ALA A 705 78.19 66.39 -46.11
CA ALA A 705 77.55 67.68 -46.41
C ALA A 705 78.23 68.45 -47.56
N LYS A 706 79.57 68.44 -47.63
CA LYS A 706 80.31 69.12 -48.71
C LYS A 706 80.09 68.50 -50.09
N ALA A 707 79.93 67.18 -50.15
CA ALA A 707 79.57 66.48 -51.38
C ALA A 707 78.10 66.72 -51.75
N ALA A 708 77.19 66.76 -50.76
CA ALA A 708 75.79 67.11 -50.98
C ALA A 708 75.62 68.55 -51.52
N LEU A 709 76.38 69.51 -50.98
CA LEU A 709 76.39 70.89 -51.45
C LEU A 709 76.90 71.02 -52.89
N ALA A 710 78.04 70.39 -53.21
CA ALA A 710 78.59 70.41 -54.57
C ALA A 710 77.60 69.83 -55.60
N ASN A 711 76.94 68.71 -55.27
CA ASN A 711 75.92 68.10 -56.13
C ASN A 711 74.69 69.00 -56.30
N ALA A 712 74.25 69.70 -55.23
CA ALA A 712 73.14 70.64 -55.32
C ALA A 712 73.48 71.87 -56.18
N GLN A 713 74.70 72.41 -56.05
CA GLN A 713 75.16 73.59 -56.80
C GLN A 713 75.27 73.31 -58.30
N GLU A 714 75.73 72.11 -58.69
CA GLU A 714 75.74 71.71 -60.11
C GLU A 714 74.31 71.55 -60.65
N ALA A 715 73.38 71.00 -59.86
CA ALA A 715 71.97 70.90 -60.25
C ALA A 715 71.27 72.27 -60.38
N GLU A 716 71.60 73.27 -59.55
CA GLU A 716 71.16 74.66 -59.76
C GLU A 716 71.71 75.22 -61.08
N LYS A 717 73.00 75.01 -61.34
CA LYS A 717 73.68 75.46 -62.56
C LYS A 717 73.07 74.85 -63.84
N GLU A 718 72.73 73.57 -63.83
CA GLU A 718 71.97 72.94 -64.92
C GLU A 718 70.57 73.54 -65.08
N ALA A 719 69.84 73.76 -63.98
CA ALA A 719 68.50 74.35 -64.01
C ALA A 719 68.52 75.81 -64.51
N GLN A 720 69.52 76.60 -64.13
CA GLN A 720 69.72 77.98 -64.58
C GLN A 720 70.02 78.04 -66.08
N GLN A 721 70.88 77.15 -66.60
CA GLN A 721 71.13 77.05 -68.04
C GLN A 721 69.86 76.68 -68.81
N ALA A 722 69.07 75.73 -68.28
CA ALA A 722 67.80 75.33 -68.88
C ALA A 722 66.74 76.44 -68.86
N TYR A 723 66.73 77.32 -67.84
CA TYR A 723 65.88 78.51 -67.82
C TYR A 723 66.33 79.53 -68.87
N ASN A 724 67.62 79.91 -68.88
CA ASN A 724 68.17 80.91 -69.80
C ASN A 724 67.91 80.53 -71.27
N ALA A 725 68.08 79.25 -71.62
CA ALA A 725 67.80 78.75 -72.95
C ALA A 725 66.30 78.84 -73.32
N ALA A 726 65.38 78.60 -72.38
CA ALA A 726 63.94 78.73 -72.63
C ALA A 726 63.53 80.21 -72.79
N GLU A 727 64.10 81.11 -71.98
CA GLU A 727 63.87 82.56 -72.06
C GLU A 727 64.40 83.15 -73.38
N GLN A 728 65.59 82.74 -73.84
CA GLN A 728 66.13 83.17 -75.13
C GLN A 728 65.20 82.75 -76.30
N ASN A 729 64.79 81.47 -76.35
CA ASN A 729 63.89 80.98 -77.40
C ASN A 729 62.56 81.75 -77.44
N LEU A 730 62.01 82.11 -76.28
CA LEU A 730 60.82 82.96 -76.18
C LEU A 730 61.05 84.36 -76.75
N ASN A 731 62.19 84.98 -76.46
CA ASN A 731 62.51 86.33 -76.93
C ASN A 731 62.80 86.38 -78.44
N ASP A 732 63.49 85.38 -79.00
CA ASP A 732 63.67 85.24 -80.44
C ASP A 732 62.32 85.02 -81.17
N ALA A 733 61.41 84.22 -80.59
CA ALA A 733 60.07 84.05 -81.15
C ALA A 733 59.24 85.35 -81.15
N LYS A 734 59.32 86.15 -80.07
CA LYS A 734 58.68 87.49 -80.00
C LYS A 734 59.27 88.46 -81.03
N LYS A 735 60.58 88.39 -81.29
CA LYS A 735 61.26 89.25 -82.27
C LYS A 735 60.77 88.99 -83.69
N VAL A 736 60.52 87.74 -84.06
CA VAL A 736 59.93 87.37 -85.36
C VAL A 736 58.47 87.83 -85.47
N LEU A 737 57.68 87.69 -84.41
CA LEU A 737 56.28 88.13 -84.38
C LEU A 737 56.14 89.64 -84.62
N ASN A 738 56.95 90.44 -83.92
CA ASN A 738 56.90 91.90 -83.96
C ASN A 738 57.70 92.52 -85.12
N GLY A 739 58.35 91.70 -85.95
CA GLY A 739 59.09 92.12 -87.13
C GLY A 739 58.22 92.07 -88.40
N ASP A 740 58.77 91.52 -89.48
CA ASP A 740 58.17 91.51 -90.81
C ASP A 740 56.73 90.95 -90.85
N LEU A 741 56.39 89.99 -89.97
CA LEU A 741 55.02 89.46 -89.87
C LEU A 741 54.01 90.54 -89.44
N LYS A 742 54.34 91.36 -88.44
CA LYS A 742 53.53 92.51 -88.01
C LYS A 742 53.36 93.49 -89.16
N THR A 743 54.47 93.90 -89.77
CA THR A 743 54.52 94.87 -90.88
C THR A 743 53.73 94.39 -92.10
N ASN A 744 53.84 93.11 -92.46
CA ASN A 744 53.12 92.54 -93.60
C ASN A 744 51.61 92.43 -93.34
N LYS A 745 51.21 92.12 -92.10
CA LYS A 745 49.79 92.09 -91.70
C LYS A 745 49.18 93.49 -91.73
N ASP A 746 49.83 94.47 -91.11
CA ASP A 746 49.41 95.87 -91.10
C ASP A 746 49.28 96.45 -92.53
N ASN A 747 50.24 96.12 -93.42
CA ASN A 747 50.21 96.52 -94.83
C ASN A 747 49.08 95.84 -95.64
N ALA A 748 48.69 94.62 -95.30
CA ALA A 748 47.58 93.93 -95.94
C ALA A 748 46.23 94.52 -95.49
N ASP A 749 46.05 94.74 -94.19
CA ASP A 749 44.88 95.42 -93.62
C ASP A 749 44.68 96.81 -94.27
N ALA A 750 45.77 97.58 -94.44
CA ALA A 750 45.74 98.88 -95.10
C ALA A 750 45.29 98.81 -96.58
N LYS A 751 45.70 97.78 -97.33
CA LYS A 751 45.25 97.54 -98.71
C LYS A 751 43.77 97.18 -98.77
N VAL A 752 43.28 96.34 -97.85
CA VAL A 752 41.85 96.00 -97.73
C VAL A 752 41.02 97.25 -97.46
N ALA A 753 41.45 98.10 -96.52
CA ALA A 753 40.77 99.35 -96.19
C ALA A 753 40.74 100.33 -97.38
N ALA A 754 41.84 100.47 -98.12
CA ALA A 754 41.92 101.33 -99.30
C ALA A 754 41.01 100.83 -100.44
N ALA A 755 40.98 99.51 -100.69
CA ALA A 755 40.11 98.92 -101.71
C ALA A 755 38.61 98.99 -101.33
N GLN A 756 38.29 98.90 -100.03
CA GLN A 756 36.91 99.07 -99.54
C GLN A 756 36.42 100.49 -99.82
N LYS A 757 37.22 101.51 -99.45
CA LYS A 757 36.92 102.92 -99.71
C LYS A 757 36.72 103.22 -101.20
N ALA A 758 37.52 102.62 -102.08
CA ALA A 758 37.38 102.78 -103.53
C ALA A 758 36.09 102.16 -104.10
N TYR A 759 35.64 101.03 -103.54
CA TYR A 759 34.34 100.43 -103.88
C TYR A 759 33.17 101.31 -103.40
N ASP A 760 33.25 101.80 -102.16
CA ASP A 760 32.21 102.64 -101.57
C ASP A 760 32.03 103.96 -102.37
N GLU A 761 33.14 104.56 -102.84
CA GLU A 761 33.14 105.75 -103.71
C GLU A 761 32.55 105.50 -105.11
N ALA A 762 32.82 104.34 -105.72
CA ALA A 762 32.25 103.99 -107.03
C ALA A 762 30.73 103.78 -106.93
N ASN A 763 30.29 103.05 -105.90
CA ASN A 763 28.87 102.78 -105.65
C ASN A 763 28.07 104.07 -105.36
N ALA A 764 28.69 105.09 -104.77
CA ALA A 764 28.08 106.41 -104.60
C ALA A 764 27.79 107.11 -105.95
N LYS A 765 28.75 107.12 -106.88
CA LYS A 765 28.57 107.72 -108.23
C LYS A 765 27.49 107.01 -109.05
N LEU A 766 27.47 105.68 -108.98
CA LEU A 766 26.42 104.86 -109.57
C LEU A 766 25.02 105.24 -109.05
N THR A 767 24.91 105.51 -107.75
CA THR A 767 23.65 105.95 -107.11
C THR A 767 23.25 107.34 -107.61
N GLU A 768 24.19 108.27 -107.73
CA GLU A 768 23.96 109.62 -108.25
C GLU A 768 23.55 109.63 -109.74
N ALA A 769 24.21 108.83 -110.58
CA ALA A 769 23.82 108.65 -111.98
C ALA A 769 22.39 108.09 -112.12
N LYS A 770 22.03 107.10 -111.29
CA LYS A 770 20.66 106.54 -111.24
C LYS A 770 19.63 107.59 -110.83
N ALA A 771 19.97 108.51 -109.92
CA ALA A 771 19.10 109.63 -109.55
C ALA A 771 18.90 110.64 -110.71
N LYS A 772 19.96 110.94 -111.49
CA LYS A 772 19.82 111.79 -112.70
C LYS A 772 18.86 111.19 -113.72
N LEU A 773 18.92 109.86 -113.92
CA LEU A 773 18.04 109.16 -114.86
C LEU A 773 16.57 109.31 -114.48
N VAL A 774 16.25 109.14 -113.18
CA VAL A 774 14.89 109.33 -112.66
C VAL A 774 14.42 110.77 -112.86
N GLN A 775 15.28 111.79 -112.68
CA GLN A 775 14.92 113.18 -112.98
C GLN A 775 14.68 113.44 -114.48
N ALA A 776 15.42 112.78 -115.38
CA ALA A 776 15.20 112.88 -116.82
C ALA A 776 13.87 112.22 -117.24
N GLN A 777 13.53 111.08 -116.62
CA GLN A 777 12.26 110.39 -116.80
C GLN A 777 11.09 111.21 -116.24
N GLN A 778 11.23 111.78 -115.04
CA GLN A 778 10.21 112.64 -114.43
C GLN A 778 9.91 113.85 -115.32
N LYS A 779 10.92 114.52 -115.89
CA LYS A 779 10.69 115.66 -116.80
C LYS A 779 9.95 115.30 -118.09
N LEU A 780 10.11 114.07 -118.62
CA LEU A 780 9.26 113.58 -119.71
C LEU A 780 7.82 113.35 -119.21
N GLN A 781 7.65 112.80 -118.01
CA GLN A 781 6.34 112.55 -117.42
C GLN A 781 5.61 113.85 -117.05
N ASP A 782 6.32 114.91 -116.62
CA ASP A 782 5.76 116.24 -116.35
C ASP A 782 5.21 116.88 -117.64
N ILE A 783 5.91 116.69 -118.77
CA ILE A 783 5.47 117.15 -120.10
C ILE A 783 4.22 116.39 -120.57
N LEU A 784 4.13 115.08 -120.28
CA LEU A 784 2.96 114.26 -120.61
C LEU A 784 1.75 114.59 -119.70
N ASN A 785 1.98 114.74 -118.39
CA ASN A 785 0.95 115.03 -117.39
C ASN A 785 0.41 116.46 -117.50
N ALA A 786 1.14 117.38 -118.14
CA ALA A 786 0.64 118.72 -118.46
C ALA A 786 -0.52 118.71 -119.47
N ASN A 787 -0.79 117.59 -120.17
CA ASN A 787 -1.97 117.43 -121.02
C ASN A 787 -3.20 116.85 -120.27
N THR A 788 -3.02 116.04 -119.22
CA THR A 788 -4.09 115.40 -118.39
C THR A 788 -3.51 114.79 -117.08
N ALA A 789 -4.25 114.77 -115.96
CA ALA A 789 -3.73 114.58 -114.57
C ALA A 789 -4.06 113.22 -113.84
N TYR A 790 -3.49 113.02 -112.61
CA TYR A 790 -3.86 112.13 -111.43
C TYR A 790 -3.11 110.75 -111.05
N ASP A 791 -2.58 110.64 -109.77
CA ASP A 791 -2.37 109.56 -108.69
C ASP A 791 -1.43 108.24 -108.63
N PHE A 792 -1.13 107.62 -107.40
CA PHE A 792 -0.17 106.45 -107.04
C PHE A 792 -0.14 105.82 -105.52
N ILE A 793 0.26 104.53 -105.16
CA ILE A 793 0.43 103.95 -103.70
C ILE A 793 1.03 102.45 -103.32
N VAL A 794 1.56 102.16 -102.04
CA VAL A 794 1.70 100.93 -101.03
C VAL A 794 2.60 99.58 -101.09
N SER A 795 3.17 99.00 -99.94
CA SER A 795 3.42 97.51 -99.54
C SER A 795 4.30 97.13 -98.23
N ASP A 796 4.33 95.87 -97.63
CA ASP A 796 5.02 95.33 -96.33
C ASP A 796 5.02 93.70 -96.16
N GLN A 797 5.44 92.73 -95.23
CA GLN A 797 5.91 92.40 -93.78
C GLN A 797 6.70 90.99 -93.52
N THR A 798 7.08 90.51 -92.26
CA THR A 798 7.86 89.22 -91.87
C THR A 798 7.71 88.52 -90.41
N GLU A 799 8.18 87.25 -90.08
CA GLU A 799 8.27 86.57 -88.68
C GLU A 799 9.06 85.16 -88.45
N THR A 800 9.20 84.55 -87.20
CA THR A 800 10.04 83.33 -86.72
C THR A 800 9.66 82.59 -85.33
N LYS A 801 10.21 81.38 -84.85
CA LYS A 801 10.45 80.86 -83.37
C LYS A 801 10.73 79.30 -83.01
N PRO A 802 11.11 78.85 -81.74
CA PRO A 802 11.64 77.47 -81.28
C PRO A 802 11.07 76.69 -79.98
N ALA A 803 11.76 75.68 -79.32
CA ALA A 803 11.24 74.61 -78.32
C ALA A 803 12.12 74.07 -77.06
N ASP A 804 11.70 73.02 -76.25
CA ASP A 804 12.26 72.57 -74.86
C ASP A 804 12.43 71.01 -74.44
N LYS A 805 12.36 70.54 -73.12
CA LYS A 805 13.28 69.47 -72.48
C LYS A 805 12.90 68.20 -71.56
N PRO A 806 12.47 68.17 -70.24
CA PRO A 806 13.07 67.29 -69.11
C PRO A 806 12.27 66.15 -68.31
N ALA A 807 12.83 65.45 -67.25
CA ALA A 807 12.31 64.21 -66.51
C ALA A 807 12.73 63.89 -64.97
N ASP A 808 12.31 62.74 -64.32
CA ASP A 808 12.49 62.25 -62.86
C ASP A 808 12.72 60.67 -62.66
N VAL A 809 12.63 59.78 -61.59
CA VAL A 809 11.98 59.54 -60.22
C VAL A 809 12.61 58.26 -59.47
N LYS A 810 12.38 57.55 -58.29
CA LYS A 810 11.43 57.24 -57.11
C LYS A 810 12.24 56.81 -55.78
N THR A 811 11.97 56.04 -54.67
CA THR A 811 11.05 54.97 -54.03
C THR A 811 11.20 54.85 -52.43
N THR A 812 10.69 53.81 -51.68
CA THR A 812 10.22 53.78 -50.21
C THR A 812 10.98 53.03 -49.00
N GLU A 813 10.36 52.12 -48.17
CA GLU A 813 10.50 51.84 -46.65
C GLU A 813 10.30 50.32 -46.15
N VAL A 814 10.50 49.69 -44.93
CA VAL A 814 11.12 49.85 -43.53
C VAL A 814 11.17 48.52 -42.60
N THR A 815 11.99 48.44 -41.48
CA THR A 815 12.02 47.51 -40.24
C THR A 815 12.99 46.29 -40.05
N GLN A 816 13.71 46.20 -38.90
CA GLN A 816 14.43 45.06 -38.25
C GLN A 816 14.56 45.41 -36.70
N PRO A 817 15.67 45.26 -35.88
CA PRO A 817 16.93 44.46 -35.85
C PRO A 817 17.39 43.84 -34.46
N THR A 818 18.32 42.85 -34.40
CA THR A 818 18.92 42.28 -33.13
C THR A 818 20.45 41.97 -33.12
N GLU A 819 21.16 42.26 -32.01
CA GLU A 819 22.64 42.51 -31.82
C GLU A 819 23.63 41.43 -32.36
N VAL A 820 24.90 41.67 -32.78
CA VAL A 820 26.00 42.65 -32.46
C VAL A 820 27.02 42.77 -33.66
N ASN A 821 28.03 43.67 -33.59
CA ASN A 821 29.27 43.84 -34.41
C ASN A 821 29.16 44.13 -35.93
N THR A 822 30.20 44.76 -36.52
CA THR A 822 30.01 45.74 -37.61
C THR A 822 30.55 45.35 -39.02
N PRO A 823 29.83 45.73 -40.09
CA PRO A 823 30.38 45.86 -41.45
C PRO A 823 31.17 47.16 -41.62
N SER A 824 32.12 47.19 -42.56
CA SER A 824 32.90 48.41 -42.89
C SER A 824 32.06 49.49 -43.56
N GLU A 825 31.03 49.10 -44.30
CA GLU A 825 30.07 50.00 -44.96
C GLU A 825 28.68 49.34 -44.99
N VAL A 826 27.64 50.13 -44.73
CA VAL A 826 26.23 49.70 -44.79
C VAL A 826 25.41 50.71 -45.60
N ARG A 827 24.54 50.22 -46.49
CA ARG A 827 23.71 51.08 -47.36
C ARG A 827 22.29 51.20 -46.83
N LEU A 828 21.78 52.42 -46.77
CA LEU A 828 20.39 52.70 -46.38
C LEU A 828 19.42 52.16 -47.44
N THR A 829 18.57 51.21 -47.06
CA THR A 829 17.47 50.72 -47.89
C THR A 829 16.31 51.70 -47.92
N HIS A 830 16.17 52.56 -46.90
CA HIS A 830 14.99 53.37 -46.57
C HIS A 830 15.40 54.74 -45.99
N ASN A 831 14.48 55.72 -45.92
CA ASN A 831 14.74 56.99 -45.22
C ASN A 831 14.87 56.73 -43.72
N ALA A 832 15.76 57.44 -43.02
CA ALA A 832 16.09 57.17 -41.62
C ALA A 832 16.07 58.43 -40.75
N PHE A 833 15.17 58.48 -39.78
CA PHE A 833 15.17 59.51 -38.74
C PHE A 833 16.37 59.36 -37.79
N VAL A 834 16.90 60.50 -37.32
CA VAL A 834 18.01 60.53 -36.34
C VAL A 834 17.45 60.65 -34.92
N TYR A 835 17.93 59.78 -34.04
CA TYR A 835 17.56 59.67 -32.62
C TYR A 835 18.76 60.05 -31.73
N ASN A 836 18.48 60.42 -30.48
CA ASN A 836 19.48 60.65 -29.43
C ASN A 836 19.67 59.42 -28.51
N ARG A 837 20.62 59.47 -27.57
CA ARG A 837 20.97 58.35 -26.66
C ARG A 837 19.80 57.92 -25.76
N GLN A 838 18.84 58.80 -25.51
CA GLN A 838 17.60 58.53 -24.77
C GLN A 838 16.46 57.98 -25.65
N GLY A 839 16.70 57.81 -26.96
CA GLY A 839 15.73 57.33 -27.94
C GLY A 839 14.68 58.36 -28.36
N LYS A 840 14.85 59.65 -28.03
CA LYS A 840 14.01 60.74 -28.56
C LYS A 840 14.53 61.17 -29.94
N LEU A 841 13.64 61.68 -30.79
CA LEU A 841 14.00 62.21 -32.12
C LEU A 841 14.82 63.50 -32.00
N VAL A 842 15.85 63.63 -32.82
CA VAL A 842 16.63 64.88 -32.95
C VAL A 842 15.86 65.86 -33.83
N ARG A 843 15.44 66.98 -33.26
CA ARG A 843 14.75 68.08 -33.96
C ARG A 843 15.67 69.29 -34.17
N LYS A 844 15.34 70.12 -35.16
CA LYS A 844 15.83 71.50 -35.31
C LYS A 844 14.60 72.39 -35.49
N GLY A 845 14.16 73.06 -34.43
CA GLY A 845 12.84 73.69 -34.37
C GLY A 845 11.73 72.65 -34.52
N LEU A 846 10.70 72.98 -35.32
CA LEU A 846 9.59 72.08 -35.62
C LEU A 846 10.02 70.82 -36.41
N HIS A 847 11.06 70.91 -37.23
CA HIS A 847 11.46 69.84 -38.15
C HIS A 847 12.28 68.73 -37.48
N ILE A 848 12.07 67.49 -37.92
CA ILE A 848 12.76 66.29 -37.45
C ILE A 848 13.93 65.95 -38.39
N LYS A 849 15.12 65.64 -37.85
CA LYS A 849 16.31 65.32 -38.66
C LYS A 849 16.17 63.95 -39.34
N LEU A 850 16.32 63.91 -40.66
CA LEU A 850 16.16 62.75 -41.54
C LEU A 850 17.39 62.57 -42.46
N ILE A 851 17.75 61.33 -42.77
CA ILE A 851 18.71 60.96 -43.81
C ILE A 851 17.96 60.20 -44.93
N LYS A 852 18.19 60.56 -46.19
CA LYS A 852 17.51 59.95 -47.34
C LYS A 852 18.06 58.55 -47.67
N ARG A 853 17.17 57.70 -48.20
CA ARG A 853 17.41 56.36 -48.77
C ARG A 853 18.62 56.35 -49.73
N GLY A 854 19.29 55.20 -49.80
CA GLY A 854 20.33 54.91 -50.81
C GLY A 854 21.74 55.36 -50.46
N LYS A 855 21.92 56.27 -49.48
CA LYS A 855 23.24 56.68 -48.96
C LYS A 855 23.93 55.52 -48.21
N SER A 856 25.25 55.44 -48.35
CA SER A 856 26.10 54.52 -47.57
C SER A 856 26.68 55.19 -46.34
N ILE A 857 26.91 54.40 -45.28
CA ILE A 857 27.47 54.84 -44.00
C ILE A 857 28.65 53.94 -43.67
N LYS A 858 29.82 54.54 -43.48
CA LYS A 858 31.09 53.86 -43.18
C LYS A 858 31.32 53.80 -41.66
N ASN A 859 32.02 52.77 -41.18
CA ASN A 859 32.44 52.61 -39.77
C ASN A 859 31.28 52.65 -38.74
N ALA A 860 30.10 52.14 -39.10
CA ALA A 860 28.87 52.29 -38.34
C ALA A 860 28.83 51.43 -37.06
N LYS A 861 29.19 52.00 -35.89
CA LYS A 861 29.11 51.31 -34.58
C LYS A 861 27.67 50.98 -34.21
N ILE A 862 27.39 49.74 -33.83
CA ILE A 862 26.08 49.31 -33.35
C ILE A 862 25.93 49.61 -31.85
N VAL A 863 24.76 50.11 -31.44
CA VAL A 863 24.35 50.28 -30.03
C VAL A 863 22.87 49.94 -29.82
N THR A 864 22.51 49.35 -28.69
CA THR A 864 21.11 49.18 -28.29
C THR A 864 20.62 50.40 -27.49
N ILE A 865 19.48 50.95 -27.88
CA ILE A 865 18.77 52.02 -27.15
C ILE A 865 17.31 51.56 -26.99
N LYS A 866 16.84 51.42 -25.75
CA LYS A 866 15.47 50.95 -25.41
C LYS A 866 15.07 49.67 -26.18
N GLY A 867 15.91 48.64 -26.09
CA GLY A 867 15.67 47.32 -26.68
C GLY A 867 15.78 47.23 -28.21
N LYS A 868 16.19 48.29 -28.91
CA LYS A 868 16.29 48.32 -30.38
C LYS A 868 17.70 48.74 -30.80
N LYS A 869 18.32 48.09 -31.81
CA LYS A 869 19.62 48.58 -32.30
C LYS A 869 19.47 49.89 -33.06
N TYR A 870 20.52 50.69 -32.96
CA TYR A 870 20.84 51.77 -33.85
C TYR A 870 22.30 51.67 -34.31
N TYR A 871 22.60 52.17 -35.52
CA TYR A 871 23.95 52.58 -35.87
C TYR A 871 24.18 53.98 -35.30
N GLN A 872 25.28 54.16 -34.57
CA GLN A 872 25.81 55.46 -34.20
C GLN A 872 26.43 56.12 -35.44
N ILE A 873 26.02 57.35 -35.72
CA ILE A 873 26.46 58.16 -36.87
C ILE A 873 27.05 59.52 -36.47
N GLY A 874 27.17 59.78 -35.17
CA GLY A 874 27.78 60.99 -34.63
C GLY A 874 27.67 61.08 -33.10
N LYS A 875 28.15 62.19 -32.52
CA LYS A 875 27.95 62.49 -31.10
C LYS A 875 26.45 62.67 -30.83
N ASN A 876 25.89 61.81 -29.98
CA ASN A 876 24.47 61.74 -29.63
C ASN A 876 23.50 61.58 -30.83
N GLN A 877 23.93 60.91 -31.92
CA GLN A 877 23.12 60.74 -33.14
C GLN A 877 23.13 59.29 -33.65
N PHE A 878 21.94 58.72 -33.82
CA PHE A 878 21.70 57.29 -34.02
C PHE A 878 20.58 57.04 -35.05
N ILE A 879 20.72 56.02 -35.91
CA ILE A 879 19.68 55.59 -36.88
C ILE A 879 19.36 54.10 -36.73
N LYS A 880 18.12 53.65 -36.97
CA LYS A 880 17.73 52.24 -36.77
C LYS A 880 18.45 51.32 -37.78
N VAL A 881 19.11 50.27 -37.29
CA VAL A 881 19.80 49.26 -38.14
C VAL A 881 18.83 48.59 -39.13
N ALA A 882 17.54 48.57 -38.77
CA ALA A 882 16.38 48.28 -39.58
C ALA A 882 16.45 48.72 -41.05
N ASN A 883 17.02 49.88 -41.31
CA ASN A 883 16.91 50.54 -42.60
C ASN A 883 18.14 50.24 -43.49
N THR A 884 18.77 49.06 -43.36
CA THR A 884 20.05 48.73 -44.04
C THR A 884 20.17 47.27 -44.51
N LYS A 885 21.09 47.02 -45.47
CA LYS A 885 21.47 45.68 -45.98
C LYS A 885 23.00 45.52 -46.07
N LEU A 886 23.48 44.27 -45.94
CA LEU A 886 24.89 43.87 -46.11
C LEU A 886 25.28 43.77 -47.60
N THR A 887 26.47 44.23 -47.96
CA THR A 887 27.06 44.09 -49.30
C THR A 887 27.82 42.76 -49.44
N THR A 888 27.47 41.95 -50.44
CA THR A 888 28.15 40.68 -50.79
C THR A 888 28.72 40.76 -52.21
N HIS A 889 29.55 39.80 -52.63
CA HIS A 889 30.05 39.69 -54.01
C HIS A 889 29.74 38.28 -54.53
N ALA A 890 29.27 38.15 -55.77
CA ALA A 890 29.04 36.85 -56.39
C ALA A 890 30.37 36.09 -56.61
N VAL A 891 30.30 34.75 -56.55
CA VAL A 891 31.37 33.82 -56.94
C VAL A 891 30.74 32.53 -57.49
N HIS A 892 31.52 31.72 -58.20
CA HIS A 892 31.13 30.36 -58.55
C HIS A 892 32.31 29.42 -58.29
N LEU A 893 32.27 28.64 -57.20
CA LEU A 893 33.35 27.71 -56.84
C LEU A 893 32.81 26.45 -56.18
N LYS A 894 33.52 25.32 -56.35
CA LYS A 894 33.22 24.04 -55.69
C LYS A 894 34.42 23.59 -54.85
N ALA A 895 34.23 23.31 -53.57
CA ALA A 895 35.32 22.97 -52.65
C ALA A 895 34.87 22.12 -51.45
N ARG A 896 35.82 21.38 -50.84
CA ARG A 896 35.63 20.61 -49.59
C ARG A 896 36.04 21.42 -48.37
N ILE A 897 35.63 20.99 -47.18
CA ILE A 897 36.09 21.56 -45.90
C ILE A 897 37.49 21.03 -45.56
N LYS A 898 38.38 21.89 -45.03
CA LYS A 898 39.78 21.57 -44.74
C LYS A 898 39.93 20.78 -43.42
N GLY A 899 40.38 19.54 -43.53
CA GLY A 899 40.71 18.64 -42.40
C GLY A 899 39.53 17.80 -41.91
N ASN A 900 39.81 16.74 -41.15
CA ASN A 900 38.88 15.62 -40.91
C ASN A 900 37.75 15.88 -39.89
N LYS A 901 37.51 17.15 -39.48
CA LYS A 901 36.49 17.51 -38.48
C LYS A 901 35.43 18.45 -39.08
N LYS A 902 34.15 18.19 -38.77
CA LYS A 902 33.00 19.01 -39.20
C LYS A 902 33.17 20.49 -38.79
N THR A 903 32.93 21.42 -39.71
CA THR A 903 33.10 22.87 -39.45
C THR A 903 31.76 23.56 -39.22
N LYS A 904 31.69 24.42 -38.20
CA LYS A 904 30.51 25.26 -37.89
C LYS A 904 30.20 26.20 -39.05
N ALA A 905 28.94 26.23 -39.50
CA ALA A 905 28.44 27.20 -40.46
C ALA A 905 27.83 28.42 -39.73
N TYR A 906 27.96 29.60 -40.33
CA TYR A 906 27.49 30.87 -39.78
C TYR A 906 26.43 31.49 -40.70
N ASN A 907 25.65 32.45 -40.19
CA ASN A 907 24.75 33.24 -41.03
C ASN A 907 25.42 34.56 -41.47
N HIS A 908 24.73 35.36 -42.28
CA HIS A 908 25.26 36.63 -42.79
C HIS A 908 25.58 37.69 -41.71
N VAL A 909 25.15 37.49 -40.45
CA VAL A 909 25.55 38.33 -39.29
C VAL A 909 26.58 37.64 -38.38
N GLY A 910 27.26 36.60 -38.88
CA GLY A 910 28.37 35.94 -38.19
C GLY A 910 27.99 35.17 -36.93
N LYS A 911 26.70 34.92 -36.69
CA LYS A 911 26.23 34.00 -35.64
C LYS A 911 26.21 32.56 -36.17
N PHE A 912 26.46 31.60 -35.28
CA PHE A 912 26.44 30.18 -35.63
C PHE A 912 25.03 29.76 -36.08
N ASN A 913 24.91 29.23 -37.31
CA ASN A 913 23.63 28.95 -37.96
C ASN A 913 23.06 27.56 -37.62
N LYS A 914 23.46 26.98 -36.47
CA LYS A 914 23.18 25.60 -36.01
C LYS A 914 23.63 24.45 -36.94
N HIS A 915 23.96 24.70 -38.21
CA HIS A 915 24.45 23.69 -39.15
C HIS A 915 25.98 23.49 -39.13
N TYR A 916 26.41 22.30 -39.56
CA TYR A 916 27.82 21.92 -39.71
C TYR A 916 28.09 21.42 -41.13
N ALA A 917 29.16 21.90 -41.77
CA ALA A 917 29.66 21.37 -43.03
C ALA A 917 30.62 20.20 -42.77
N SER A 918 30.38 19.06 -43.43
CA SER A 918 31.19 17.85 -43.34
C SER A 918 32.37 17.89 -44.33
N PRO A 919 33.59 17.47 -43.95
CA PRO A 919 34.71 17.38 -44.89
C PRO A 919 34.55 16.29 -45.95
N SER A 920 33.67 15.31 -45.74
CA SER A 920 33.36 14.26 -46.71
C SER A 920 32.57 14.74 -47.94
N HIS A 921 32.09 16.00 -47.96
CA HIS A 921 31.22 16.52 -49.02
C HIS A 921 31.84 17.75 -49.72
N THR A 922 31.60 17.85 -51.02
CA THR A 922 32.06 18.98 -51.87
C THR A 922 30.92 19.97 -52.06
N TYR A 923 31.04 21.16 -51.49
CA TYR A 923 29.99 22.19 -51.55
C TYR A 923 30.23 23.14 -52.73
N THR A 924 29.14 23.56 -53.37
CA THR A 924 29.15 24.74 -54.26
C THR A 924 28.93 26.00 -53.43
N PHE A 925 29.68 27.07 -53.68
CA PHE A 925 29.52 28.36 -53.02
C PHE A 925 29.24 29.45 -54.06
N ASN A 926 28.27 30.34 -53.77
CA ASN A 926 27.75 31.34 -54.71
C ASN A 926 27.99 32.82 -54.33
N GLU A 927 28.31 33.11 -53.07
CA GLU A 927 28.64 34.47 -52.62
C GLU A 927 29.87 34.48 -51.69
N LYS A 928 30.63 35.58 -51.69
CA LYS A 928 31.67 35.91 -50.71
C LYS A 928 31.36 37.24 -50.01
N ALA A 929 31.70 37.35 -48.74
CA ALA A 929 31.53 38.57 -47.94
C ALA A 929 32.59 38.68 -46.83
N LYS A 930 32.85 39.91 -46.35
CA LYS A 930 33.58 40.14 -45.09
C LYS A 930 32.57 40.17 -43.94
N ILE A 931 32.65 39.18 -43.04
CA ILE A 931 31.82 39.08 -41.83
C ILE A 931 32.77 39.10 -40.63
N HIS A 932 32.58 40.04 -39.70
CA HIS A 932 33.51 40.29 -38.59
C HIS A 932 34.99 40.40 -39.05
N GLY A 933 35.22 41.21 -40.10
CA GLY A 933 36.52 41.45 -40.73
C GLY A 933 37.09 40.30 -41.58
N LYS A 934 36.59 39.07 -41.43
CA LYS A 934 37.11 37.85 -42.05
C LYS A 934 36.30 37.47 -43.30
N THR A 935 36.93 36.90 -44.31
CA THR A 935 36.24 36.42 -45.52
C THR A 935 35.48 35.13 -45.26
N TYR A 936 34.20 35.10 -45.64
CA TYR A 936 33.35 33.92 -45.64
C TYR A 936 32.78 33.68 -47.04
N TYR A 937 32.47 32.41 -47.33
CA TYR A 937 31.79 31.99 -48.55
C TYR A 937 30.46 31.31 -48.20
N LYS A 938 29.38 31.67 -48.91
CA LYS A 938 28.02 31.15 -48.75
C LYS A 938 27.84 29.88 -49.57
N ILE A 939 27.45 28.77 -48.93
CA ILE A 939 27.04 27.54 -49.63
C ILE A 939 25.78 27.84 -50.44
N ALA A 940 25.81 27.53 -51.73
CA ALA A 940 24.74 27.83 -52.68
C ALA A 940 23.38 27.29 -52.20
N ASN A 941 22.32 28.05 -52.49
CA ASN A 941 20.94 27.76 -52.08
C ASN A 941 20.70 27.63 -50.56
N THR A 942 21.64 28.10 -49.72
CA THR A 942 21.50 28.12 -48.24
C THR A 942 21.92 29.47 -47.64
N ASN A 943 21.67 29.67 -46.33
CA ASN A 943 22.25 30.77 -45.54
C ASN A 943 23.50 30.32 -44.75
N ASN A 944 24.20 29.27 -45.19
CA ASN A 944 25.36 28.71 -44.49
C ASN A 944 26.67 29.29 -45.03
N TRP A 945 27.27 30.19 -44.26
CA TRP A 945 28.54 30.85 -44.52
C TRP A 945 29.69 30.11 -43.82
N ILE A 946 30.70 29.71 -44.59
CA ILE A 946 31.90 29.02 -44.10
C ILE A 946 33.09 29.99 -44.11
N PRO A 947 33.91 30.08 -43.04
CA PRO A 947 35.12 30.90 -43.06
C PRO A 947 36.10 30.43 -44.13
N ALA A 948 36.68 31.34 -44.92
CA ALA A 948 37.62 31.00 -46.00
C ALA A 948 38.76 30.07 -45.54
N LYS A 949 39.31 30.30 -44.33
CA LYS A 949 40.38 29.47 -43.73
C LYS A 949 39.98 28.02 -43.38
N LYS A 950 38.71 27.65 -43.58
CA LYS A 950 38.18 26.29 -43.38
C LYS A 950 37.75 25.62 -44.68
N ILE A 951 37.95 26.26 -45.83
CA ILE A 951 37.68 25.69 -47.16
C ILE A 951 39.01 25.28 -47.78
N ALA A 952 39.04 24.09 -48.39
CA ALA A 952 40.15 23.64 -49.23
C ALA A 952 40.01 24.27 -50.63
N LEU A 953 40.23 25.57 -50.72
CA LEU A 953 40.40 26.26 -52.00
C LEU A 953 41.74 25.81 -52.60
N LYS A 954 41.74 25.34 -53.84
CA LYS A 954 42.96 25.40 -54.67
C LYS A 954 43.30 26.88 -54.87
N LYS A 955 44.61 27.19 -54.89
CA LYS A 955 45.08 28.46 -55.46
C LYS A 955 44.86 28.44 -56.96
#